data_AF-A0A8K0Q2U5-F1
#
_entry.id   AF-A0A8K0Q2U5-F1
#
_cell.length_a   1.000
_cell.length_b   1.000
_cell.length_c   1.000
_cell.angle_alpha   90.00
_cell.angle_beta   90.00
_cell.angle_gamma   90.00
#
_symmetry.space_group_name_H-M   'P 1'
#
loop_
_entity.id
_entity.type
_entity.pdbx_description
1 polymer ?
#
loop_
_entity_poly.entity_id
_entity_poly.type
_entity_poly.pdbx_seq_one_letter_code
_entity_poly.pdbx_strand_id
1 'polypeptide(L)'
;MCVGPGLPPLPPPEQGAECGPLVPGTKPPKDNSTSLADLNPCPLKACCSNWGFCGVFPDHCKINAPLDGAPGTRNPGFQNTCVSNCNHAIKENSGPPKQFGRIGYYEAFGMERDCLQMGVKDTNTDGSYTHIHWAFASIDPQTWKPVIKQGKDQWANFKKLKEKRILSIGGWADSTEPGKFNIIRSAILQNRETFANNLAQFAKDEGIDGIDIDWEYPGAPDILDDGKPIGEKTDGLNYLRFLTVLKDKMPSGKTVSIAAPASYWYLKQFPVDRIAEVIDYIVFMTYDLHGQWDYGNANAYDEFPSGKCIQSHVNMTETKTSLSMITKAGVANNKIFVGEASYGRSFRMAKDGCYTAMCEFTGSRLKSNAKPGRCTKTAGYLANAEIDEIFLNDGDYKTFYDKDSQSSILLYDGDYVSYMTPEIKKSRREVWTNLNFAGSIDWAVDLQDFVDGSGKAQDYPDDYEPDIDVDLFPECQGKYTSFKEMENSKGMAAHCVEKYIVDVEVAVMEGALKKYKGLVDGGYDKKFEYYEGYVSDQVPDQIEAFMVSGKADDYFKCTETKKVTCCSSCNFATCHEDCSSSKDCKDGRGQVDVKCPQIYRNNAGTTRNVPNVTFTLQDPKCFWKDIGEEYGIDESWIKFDRQHMKTVNGCQFAGEEIRDCIDKMDSFYHNYPMRDKVEVVNPKKLVGESYDDSKDLLKRLKMVRDDVDYDELSDWADVVDAGSLPALTIQVAVDSMDKIVETVKEIQKKMREEFIVNFITGILFIVPIAGQALGSIGLASLRSLLLLAGATGEAGLMVYGVIDDPANAFVTVFSYLAGAGVGRSGFTKAANARRSMKSSDVDKLRSIKTDLQRIETLRGGACKI
;
A
#
# COMPACT_ATOMS: atom_id res chain seq x y z
N MET A 1 -21.81 -40.98 40.12
CA MET A 1 -22.61 -39.90 39.51
C MET A 1 -23.65 -40.54 38.61
N CYS A 2 -24.92 -40.22 38.79
CA CYS A 2 -25.97 -40.62 37.85
C CYS A 2 -26.00 -39.59 36.72
N VAL A 3 -25.51 -39.95 35.54
CA VAL A 3 -25.68 -39.17 34.30
C VAL A 3 -26.99 -39.62 33.65
N GLY A 4 -28.08 -38.96 34.00
CA GLY A 4 -29.37 -39.09 33.31
C GLY A 4 -29.48 -38.10 32.13
N PRO A 5 -30.46 -38.25 31.24
CA PRO A 5 -30.71 -37.34 30.11
C PRO A 5 -31.25 -35.96 30.50
N GLY A 6 -31.21 -35.62 31.80
CA GLY A 6 -31.73 -34.36 32.34
C GLY A 6 -30.78 -33.19 32.12
N LEU A 7 -31.32 -31.97 32.15
CA LEU A 7 -30.55 -30.73 32.10
C LEU A 7 -29.65 -30.60 33.34
N PRO A 8 -28.41 -30.10 33.19
CA PRO A 8 -27.57 -29.79 34.34
C PRO A 8 -28.27 -28.75 35.24
N PRO A 9 -28.24 -28.92 36.57
CA PRO A 9 -28.83 -27.93 37.48
C PRO A 9 -28.10 -26.59 37.37
N LEU A 10 -28.83 -25.49 37.60
CA LEU A 10 -28.19 -24.18 37.70
C LEU A 10 -27.28 -24.13 38.94
N PRO A 11 -26.12 -23.47 38.86
CA PRO A 11 -25.31 -23.17 40.03
C PRO A 11 -26.07 -22.25 41.00
N PRO A 12 -25.66 -22.19 42.29
CA PRO A 12 -26.20 -21.21 43.23
C PRO A 12 -26.06 -19.78 42.68
N PRO A 13 -27.06 -18.91 42.84
CA PRO A 13 -26.98 -17.54 42.37
C PRO A 13 -25.92 -16.75 43.13
N GLU A 14 -25.20 -15.86 42.43
CA GLU A 14 -24.18 -14.98 42.99
C GLU A 14 -24.72 -13.54 43.02
N GLN A 15 -24.56 -12.86 44.16
CA GLN A 15 -25.09 -11.50 44.29
C GLN A 15 -24.28 -10.52 43.44
N GLY A 16 -24.96 -9.73 42.62
CA GLY A 16 -24.30 -8.77 41.73
C GLY A 16 -23.85 -9.36 40.39
N ALA A 17 -24.02 -10.66 40.16
CA ALA A 17 -23.78 -11.25 38.85
C ALA A 17 -24.69 -10.61 37.78
N GLU A 18 -24.06 -10.20 36.68
CA GLU A 18 -24.66 -9.57 35.51
C GLU A 18 -24.90 -10.55 34.36
N CYS A 19 -24.13 -11.65 34.30
CA CYS A 19 -24.19 -12.60 33.20
C CYS A 19 -24.10 -14.08 33.60
N GLY A 20 -24.46 -14.93 32.64
CA GLY A 20 -24.37 -16.38 32.79
C GLY A 20 -25.45 -16.95 33.72
N PRO A 21 -25.26 -18.20 34.16
CA PRO A 21 -26.27 -18.91 34.96
C PRO A 21 -26.30 -18.49 36.43
N LEU A 22 -25.35 -17.66 36.89
CA LEU A 22 -25.23 -17.17 38.27
C LEU A 22 -26.15 -15.99 38.58
N VAL A 23 -26.74 -15.35 37.57
CA VAL A 23 -27.60 -14.17 37.77
C VAL A 23 -28.81 -14.54 38.66
N PRO A 24 -29.08 -13.81 39.76
CA PRO A 24 -30.23 -14.07 40.63
C PRO A 24 -31.55 -14.07 39.85
N GLY A 25 -32.34 -15.13 40.02
CA GLY A 25 -33.63 -15.30 39.34
C GLY A 25 -33.56 -15.94 37.95
N THR A 26 -32.38 -16.38 37.49
CA THR A 26 -32.23 -17.13 36.24
C THR A 26 -33.10 -18.38 36.22
N LYS A 27 -33.81 -18.59 35.12
CA LYS A 27 -34.62 -19.80 34.89
C LYS A 27 -33.80 -20.82 34.09
N PRO A 28 -33.88 -22.12 34.43
CA PRO A 28 -33.19 -23.14 33.66
C PRO A 28 -33.71 -23.18 32.22
N PRO A 29 -32.87 -23.55 31.24
CA PRO A 29 -33.31 -23.77 29.85
C PRO A 29 -34.48 -24.75 29.78
N LYS A 30 -35.32 -24.62 28.75
CA LYS A 30 -36.44 -25.55 28.53
C LYS A 30 -35.98 -26.90 27.98
N ASP A 31 -34.86 -26.91 27.26
CA ASP A 31 -34.23 -28.06 26.61
C ASP A 31 -32.72 -27.82 26.41
N ASN A 32 -32.02 -28.80 25.85
CA ASN A 32 -30.56 -28.76 25.65
C ASN A 32 -30.10 -27.85 24.48
N SER A 33 -31.00 -27.16 23.78
CA SER A 33 -30.61 -26.29 22.65
C SER A 33 -29.94 -24.99 23.07
N THR A 34 -30.14 -24.56 24.32
CA THR A 34 -29.53 -23.34 24.88
C THR A 34 -28.45 -23.72 25.88
N SER A 35 -27.22 -23.30 25.62
CA SER A 35 -26.11 -23.50 26.56
C SER A 35 -26.33 -22.68 27.83
N LEU A 36 -25.91 -23.20 28.99
CA LEU A 36 -25.88 -22.41 30.23
C LEU A 36 -24.98 -21.17 30.09
N ALA A 37 -23.97 -21.22 29.23
CA ALA A 37 -23.09 -20.09 28.94
C ALA A 37 -23.81 -18.94 28.22
N ASP A 38 -24.90 -19.21 27.49
CA ASP A 38 -25.63 -18.21 26.70
C ASP A 38 -26.74 -17.53 27.50
N LEU A 39 -26.96 -17.94 28.76
CA LEU A 39 -27.94 -17.32 29.65
C LEU A 39 -27.46 -15.94 30.09
N ASN A 40 -28.37 -14.96 30.08
CA ASN A 40 -28.11 -13.58 30.51
C ASN A 40 -26.83 -13.01 29.87
N PRO A 41 -26.79 -12.79 28.55
CA PRO A 41 -25.58 -12.32 27.88
C PRO A 41 -25.21 -10.92 28.38
N CYS A 42 -23.90 -10.66 28.49
CA CYS A 42 -23.40 -9.33 28.79
C CYS A 42 -23.87 -8.29 27.75
N PRO A 43 -24.05 -7.02 28.16
CA PRO A 43 -24.18 -5.91 27.22
C PRO A 43 -23.08 -5.95 26.14
N LEU A 44 -23.44 -5.61 24.90
CA LEU A 44 -22.56 -5.68 23.73
C LEU A 44 -21.96 -7.07 23.44
N LYS A 45 -22.47 -8.13 24.08
CA LYS A 45 -21.85 -9.47 24.06
C LYS A 45 -20.37 -9.41 24.47
N ALA A 46 -20.06 -8.58 25.48
CA ALA A 46 -18.78 -8.59 26.16
C ALA A 46 -18.51 -9.94 26.87
N CYS A 47 -17.30 -10.13 27.37
CA CYS A 47 -16.92 -11.38 28.01
C CYS A 47 -17.61 -11.52 29.37
N CYS A 48 -18.12 -12.72 29.64
CA CYS A 48 -18.67 -13.08 30.95
C CYS A 48 -17.62 -13.88 31.73
N SER A 49 -17.24 -13.43 32.93
CA SER A 49 -16.35 -14.19 33.81
C SER A 49 -17.07 -15.35 34.49
N ASN A 50 -16.32 -16.32 35.02
CA ASN A 50 -16.85 -17.42 35.84
C ASN A 50 -17.49 -16.96 37.16
N TRP A 51 -17.37 -15.68 37.50
CA TRP A 51 -18.03 -15.05 38.64
C TRP A 51 -19.32 -14.32 38.23
N GLY A 52 -19.68 -14.35 36.95
CA GLY A 52 -20.89 -13.72 36.43
C GLY A 52 -20.76 -12.22 36.21
N PHE A 53 -19.55 -11.66 36.11
CA PHE A 53 -19.33 -10.23 35.83
C PHE A 53 -18.94 -9.99 34.38
N CYS A 54 -19.41 -8.88 33.82
CA CYS A 54 -19.20 -8.48 32.44
C CYS A 54 -18.01 -7.54 32.29
N GLY A 55 -17.12 -7.81 31.32
CA GLY A 55 -16.01 -6.93 31.03
C GLY A 55 -15.29 -7.24 29.73
N VAL A 56 -14.33 -6.37 29.40
CA VAL A 56 -13.48 -6.46 28.20
C VAL A 56 -12.00 -6.65 28.55
N PHE A 57 -11.67 -6.70 29.83
CA PHE A 57 -10.31 -6.88 30.31
C PHE A 57 -9.91 -8.36 30.36
N PRO A 58 -8.60 -8.66 30.37
CA PRO A 58 -8.09 -10.03 30.41
C PRO A 58 -8.72 -10.94 31.46
N ASP A 59 -9.03 -10.41 32.65
CA ASP A 59 -9.65 -11.16 33.75
C ASP A 59 -11.07 -11.67 33.43
N HIS A 60 -11.74 -11.04 32.47
CA HIS A 60 -13.07 -11.44 32.01
C HIS A 60 -13.00 -12.33 30.78
N CYS A 61 -12.02 -12.10 29.91
CA CYS A 61 -11.99 -12.68 28.57
C CYS A 61 -11.05 -13.89 28.39
N LYS A 62 -10.04 -14.08 29.26
CA LYS A 62 -9.09 -15.20 29.17
C LYS A 62 -9.77 -16.54 29.43
N ILE A 63 -9.46 -17.52 28.61
CA ILE A 63 -9.97 -18.89 28.76
C ILE A 63 -8.94 -19.69 29.57
N ASN A 64 -9.27 -20.02 30.81
CA ASN A 64 -8.47 -20.84 31.70
C ASN A 64 -9.25 -22.08 32.14
N ALA A 65 -9.95 -22.73 31.20
CA ALA A 65 -10.84 -23.85 31.44
C ALA A 65 -10.31 -25.16 30.83
N PRO A 66 -10.66 -26.34 31.36
CA PRO A 66 -10.41 -27.62 30.69
C PRO A 66 -11.31 -27.76 29.44
N LEU A 67 -10.83 -28.48 28.43
CA LEU A 67 -11.51 -28.66 27.13
C LEU A 67 -12.92 -29.26 27.24
N ASP A 68 -13.15 -30.09 28.27
CA ASP A 68 -14.40 -30.80 28.57
C ASP A 68 -15.11 -30.29 29.84
N GLY A 69 -14.67 -29.14 30.38
CA GLY A 69 -15.25 -28.53 31.57
C GLY A 69 -16.65 -27.95 31.33
N ALA A 70 -17.51 -28.03 32.35
CA ALA A 70 -18.76 -27.27 32.34
C ALA A 70 -18.48 -25.75 32.36
N PRO A 71 -19.39 -24.91 31.83
CA PRO A 71 -19.21 -23.44 31.82
C PRO A 71 -18.85 -22.89 33.21
N GLY A 72 -17.78 -22.09 33.28
CA GLY A 72 -17.23 -21.53 34.52
C GLY A 72 -16.21 -22.40 35.25
N THR A 73 -15.99 -23.64 34.80
CA THR A 73 -14.92 -24.51 35.32
C THR A 73 -13.55 -23.99 34.91
N ARG A 74 -12.60 -23.94 35.85
CA ARG A 74 -11.23 -23.45 35.60
C ARG A 74 -10.17 -24.49 35.92
N ASN A 75 -9.04 -24.41 35.23
CA ASN A 75 -7.86 -25.22 35.49
C ASN A 75 -7.26 -24.88 36.87
N PRO A 76 -6.63 -25.85 37.55
CA PRO A 76 -5.91 -25.58 38.79
C PRO A 76 -4.88 -24.45 38.62
N GLY A 77 -4.79 -23.55 39.60
CA GLY A 77 -3.86 -22.41 39.59
C GLY A 77 -4.42 -21.10 39.03
N PHE A 78 -5.59 -21.10 38.41
CA PHE A 78 -6.25 -19.88 37.92
C PHE A 78 -7.42 -19.48 38.83
N GLN A 79 -7.60 -18.17 39.03
CA GLN A 79 -8.75 -17.62 39.77
C GLN A 79 -9.95 -17.33 38.86
N ASN A 80 -9.67 -16.91 37.62
CA ASN A 80 -10.67 -16.46 36.65
C ASN A 80 -10.61 -17.29 35.36
N THR A 81 -11.76 -17.52 34.75
CA THR A 81 -11.91 -18.02 33.38
C THR A 81 -13.15 -17.39 32.75
N CYS A 82 -13.13 -17.21 31.44
CA CYS A 82 -14.29 -16.77 30.70
C CYS A 82 -15.33 -17.90 30.51
N VAL A 83 -16.61 -17.53 30.57
CA VAL A 83 -17.80 -18.37 30.39
C VAL A 83 -18.37 -18.24 28.98
N SER A 84 -18.49 -17.02 28.46
CA SER A 84 -19.13 -16.74 27.17
C SER A 84 -18.52 -15.51 26.49
N ASN A 85 -18.59 -15.46 25.15
CA ASN A 85 -18.01 -14.39 24.34
C ASN A 85 -16.53 -14.10 24.62
N CYS A 86 -15.80 -15.14 25.00
CA CYS A 86 -14.39 -15.09 25.39
C CYS A 86 -13.47 -14.59 24.29
N ASN A 87 -12.18 -14.38 24.61
CA ASN A 87 -11.13 -13.82 23.75
C ASN A 87 -11.43 -12.40 23.24
N HIS A 88 -10.48 -11.78 22.53
CA HIS A 88 -10.61 -10.44 21.95
C HIS A 88 -10.62 -10.50 20.40
N ALA A 89 -11.13 -11.59 19.83
CA ALA A 89 -11.20 -11.74 18.38
C ALA A 89 -12.25 -10.79 17.80
N ILE A 90 -11.82 -9.99 16.81
CA ILE A 90 -12.70 -9.19 15.97
C ILE A 90 -13.53 -10.13 15.11
N LYS A 91 -14.85 -9.96 15.12
CA LYS A 91 -15.74 -10.72 14.23
C LYS A 91 -15.82 -10.03 12.87
N GLU A 92 -15.80 -10.82 11.81
CA GLU A 92 -16.04 -10.36 10.44
C GLU A 92 -17.50 -10.62 10.07
N ASN A 93 -18.38 -9.70 10.46
CA ASN A 93 -19.83 -9.82 10.26
C ASN A 93 -20.30 -9.39 8.86
N SER A 94 -19.38 -8.95 8.00
CA SER A 94 -19.67 -8.49 6.63
C SER A 94 -18.49 -8.69 5.70
N GLY A 95 -18.74 -8.76 4.40
CA GLY A 95 -17.70 -8.63 3.38
C GLY A 95 -17.12 -7.21 3.29
N PRO A 96 -16.08 -7.01 2.45
CA PRO A 96 -15.39 -5.72 2.32
C PRO A 96 -16.35 -4.61 1.84
N PRO A 97 -16.09 -3.34 2.22
CA PRO A 97 -16.81 -2.21 1.62
C PRO A 97 -16.48 -2.09 0.13
N LYS A 98 -17.33 -1.38 -0.62
CA LYS A 98 -17.08 -1.11 -2.06
C LYS A 98 -15.79 -0.30 -2.28
N GLN A 99 -15.48 0.59 -1.35
CA GLN A 99 -14.27 1.39 -1.31
C GLN A 99 -13.95 1.68 0.16
N PHE A 100 -12.67 1.63 0.52
CA PHE A 100 -12.21 2.09 1.83
C PHE A 100 -12.36 3.61 1.91
N GLY A 101 -13.21 4.08 2.82
CA GLY A 101 -13.42 5.50 3.03
C GLY A 101 -12.38 6.10 3.98
N ARG A 102 -12.08 7.38 3.80
CA ARG A 102 -11.41 8.21 4.80
C ARG A 102 -12.28 9.39 5.17
N ILE A 103 -12.49 9.61 6.46
CA ILE A 103 -13.25 10.72 7.02
C ILE A 103 -12.25 11.68 7.67
N GLY A 104 -12.26 12.95 7.27
CA GLY A 104 -11.54 14.01 7.96
C GLY A 104 -12.51 14.87 8.75
N TYR A 105 -12.38 14.95 10.08
CA TYR A 105 -13.09 15.98 10.85
C TYR A 105 -12.36 17.31 10.71
N TYR A 106 -13.10 18.36 10.41
CA TYR A 106 -12.63 19.75 10.33
C TYR A 106 -13.22 20.53 11.50
N GLU A 107 -12.37 20.93 12.45
CA GLU A 107 -12.76 21.73 13.60
C GLU A 107 -13.00 23.18 13.16
N ALA A 108 -14.25 23.52 12.84
CA ALA A 108 -14.64 24.86 12.40
C ALA A 108 -14.33 25.95 13.45
N PHE A 109 -14.27 25.57 14.73
CA PHE A 109 -13.83 26.43 15.83
C PHE A 109 -12.31 26.63 15.87
N GLY A 110 -11.52 25.83 15.14
CA GLY A 110 -10.09 26.03 14.96
C GLY A 110 -9.75 27.40 14.35
N MET A 111 -10.69 27.99 13.60
CA MET A 111 -10.58 29.37 13.09
C MET A 111 -10.57 30.45 14.19
N GLU A 112 -10.93 30.10 15.43
CA GLU A 112 -10.91 31.01 16.58
C GLU A 112 -9.59 30.93 17.37
N ARG A 113 -8.68 30.00 17.04
CA ARG A 113 -7.35 29.90 17.64
C ARG A 113 -6.49 31.09 17.21
N ASP A 114 -5.49 31.45 18.02
CA ASP A 114 -4.53 32.51 17.66
C ASP A 114 -3.59 32.08 16.51
N CYS A 115 -3.41 30.77 16.32
CA CYS A 115 -2.59 30.14 15.30
C CYS A 115 -3.11 28.72 15.01
N LEU A 116 -2.49 28.00 14.07
CA LEU A 116 -2.97 26.73 13.53
C LEU A 116 -4.42 26.83 12.98
N GLN A 117 -4.70 27.93 12.27
CA GLN A 117 -5.95 28.15 11.56
C GLN A 117 -5.91 27.54 10.16
N MET A 118 -6.59 26.42 9.93
CA MET A 118 -6.70 25.82 8.59
C MET A 118 -7.97 26.26 7.86
N GLY A 119 -7.85 26.75 6.63
CA GLY A 119 -9.01 26.97 5.76
C GLY A 119 -9.62 25.66 5.29
N VAL A 120 -10.96 25.58 5.22
CA VAL A 120 -11.64 24.30 4.89
C VAL A 120 -11.28 23.75 3.50
N LYS A 121 -10.86 24.61 2.58
CA LYS A 121 -10.38 24.23 1.22
C LYS A 121 -9.07 23.44 1.26
N ASP A 122 -8.31 23.56 2.35
CA ASP A 122 -6.97 23.00 2.52
C ASP A 122 -7.02 21.65 3.27
N THR A 123 -8.21 21.18 3.64
CA THR A 123 -8.44 19.95 4.43
C THR A 123 -8.16 18.64 3.68
N ASN A 124 -8.08 18.68 2.35
CA ASN A 124 -7.89 17.49 1.51
C ASN A 124 -6.98 17.75 0.29
N THR A 125 -5.85 18.43 0.49
CA THR A 125 -4.92 18.77 -0.59
C THR A 125 -4.26 17.55 -1.25
N ASP A 126 -4.13 16.44 -0.53
CA ASP A 126 -3.62 15.16 -1.05
C ASP A 126 -4.69 14.29 -1.74
N GLY A 127 -5.97 14.68 -1.64
CA GLY A 127 -7.11 13.98 -2.22
C GLY A 127 -7.44 12.65 -1.54
N SER A 128 -6.91 12.37 -0.35
CA SER A 128 -7.05 11.08 0.33
C SER A 128 -8.36 10.94 1.12
N TYR A 129 -8.98 12.04 1.55
CA TYR A 129 -10.27 12.03 2.25
C TYR A 129 -11.44 11.88 1.28
N THR A 130 -12.39 11.03 1.66
CA THR A 130 -13.63 10.76 0.92
C THR A 130 -14.82 11.54 1.47
N HIS A 131 -14.77 11.88 2.76
CA HIS A 131 -15.77 12.69 3.46
C HIS A 131 -15.03 13.72 4.30
N ILE A 132 -15.58 14.93 4.39
CA ILE A 132 -15.16 15.95 5.35
C ILE A 132 -16.35 16.24 6.26
N HIS A 133 -16.14 16.05 7.56
CA HIS A 133 -17.13 16.32 8.60
C HIS A 133 -16.89 17.72 9.17
N TRP A 134 -17.89 18.59 9.12
CA TRP A 134 -17.86 19.91 9.75
C TRP A 134 -18.18 19.78 11.24
N ALA A 135 -17.18 19.99 12.10
CA ALA A 135 -17.30 19.97 13.57
C ALA A 135 -17.23 21.39 14.15
N PHE A 136 -18.30 21.97 14.69
CA PHE A 136 -19.66 21.44 14.79
C PHE A 136 -20.68 22.54 14.44
N ALA A 137 -21.90 22.13 14.08
CA ALA A 137 -23.05 23.03 14.11
C ALA A 137 -23.69 23.05 15.50
N SER A 138 -24.12 24.22 15.93
CA SER A 138 -24.91 24.39 17.15
C SER A 138 -26.40 24.08 16.90
N ILE A 139 -27.16 23.86 17.96
CA ILE A 139 -28.63 23.73 17.92
C ILE A 139 -29.25 25.00 18.53
N ASP A 140 -30.19 25.62 17.82
CA ASP A 140 -31.03 26.69 18.40
C ASP A 140 -32.03 26.06 19.40
N PRO A 141 -31.99 26.41 20.70
CA PRO A 141 -32.84 25.77 21.72
C PRO A 141 -34.31 26.20 21.65
N GLN A 142 -34.68 27.19 20.82
CA GLN A 142 -36.07 27.61 20.64
C GLN A 142 -36.72 26.93 19.44
N THR A 143 -35.97 26.81 18.34
CA THR A 143 -36.49 26.29 17.07
C THR A 143 -36.03 24.87 16.75
N TRP A 144 -35.04 24.35 17.49
CA TRP A 144 -34.35 23.08 17.25
C TRP A 144 -33.75 22.99 15.84
N LYS A 145 -33.30 24.12 15.28
CA LYS A 145 -32.64 24.17 13.98
C LYS A 145 -31.11 24.10 14.15
N PRO A 146 -30.40 23.44 13.24
CA PRO A 146 -28.94 23.54 13.18
C PRO A 146 -28.52 24.97 12.78
N VAL A 147 -27.44 25.46 13.38
CA VAL A 147 -26.90 26.81 13.15
C VAL A 147 -25.37 26.73 13.01
N ILE A 148 -24.87 27.25 11.89
CA ILE A 148 -23.43 27.45 11.69
C ILE A 148 -23.01 28.75 12.39
N LYS A 149 -22.33 28.61 13.54
CA LYS A 149 -21.79 29.74 14.31
C LYS A 149 -20.30 29.89 14.09
N GLN A 150 -19.54 28.87 14.45
CA GLN A 150 -18.09 28.85 14.40
C GLN A 150 -17.61 28.60 12.97
N GLY A 151 -16.53 29.26 12.56
CA GLY A 151 -15.96 29.13 11.22
C GLY A 151 -16.89 29.55 10.08
N LYS A 152 -17.95 30.34 10.34
CA LYS A 152 -19.03 30.64 9.39
C LYS A 152 -18.54 31.11 8.00
N ASP A 153 -17.44 31.85 7.95
CA ASP A 153 -16.85 32.35 6.70
C ASP A 153 -16.29 31.22 5.81
N GLN A 154 -16.00 30.06 6.39
CA GLN A 154 -15.58 28.85 5.69
C GLN A 154 -16.76 28.02 5.16
N TRP A 155 -18.00 28.24 5.61
CA TRP A 155 -19.15 27.41 5.26
C TRP A 155 -19.44 27.39 3.75
N ALA A 156 -19.28 28.53 3.08
CA ALA A 156 -19.46 28.61 1.63
C ALA A 156 -18.40 27.81 0.86
N ASN A 157 -17.18 27.70 1.41
CA ASN A 157 -16.10 26.89 0.83
C ASN A 157 -16.32 25.41 1.12
N PHE A 158 -16.76 25.05 2.32
CA PHE A 158 -17.13 23.68 2.68
C PHE A 158 -18.16 23.12 1.72
N LYS A 159 -19.21 23.89 1.40
CA LYS A 159 -20.23 23.47 0.43
C LYS A 159 -19.70 23.24 -1.00
N LYS A 160 -18.52 23.76 -1.35
CA LYS A 160 -17.90 23.60 -2.67
C LYS A 160 -16.88 22.46 -2.74
N LEU A 161 -16.61 21.80 -1.61
CA LEU A 161 -15.75 20.61 -1.58
C LEU A 161 -16.30 19.52 -2.51
N LYS A 162 -15.39 18.71 -3.07
CA LYS A 162 -15.74 17.60 -3.97
C LYS A 162 -16.06 16.32 -3.19
N GLU A 163 -15.54 16.24 -1.98
CA GLU A 163 -15.74 15.21 -0.99
C GLU A 163 -17.19 15.24 -0.49
N LYS A 164 -17.63 14.15 0.14
CA LYS A 164 -18.92 14.17 0.83
C LYS A 164 -18.87 15.11 2.02
N ARG A 165 -19.78 16.07 2.05
CA ARG A 165 -19.85 17.14 3.05
C ARG A 165 -20.84 16.73 4.12
N ILE A 166 -20.37 16.41 5.31
CA ILE A 166 -21.20 15.92 6.41
C ILE A 166 -21.24 16.98 7.50
N LEU A 167 -22.43 17.30 8.02
CA LEU A 167 -22.56 18.21 9.16
C LEU A 167 -22.61 17.40 10.47
N SER A 168 -21.65 17.62 11.35
CA SER A 168 -21.66 17.02 12.70
C SER A 168 -22.35 17.94 13.71
N ILE A 169 -23.18 17.35 14.56
CA ILE A 169 -23.90 18.03 15.65
C ILE A 169 -23.51 17.41 16.99
N GLY A 170 -23.12 18.24 17.95
CA GLY A 170 -22.73 17.81 19.29
C GLY A 170 -21.24 18.01 19.53
N GLY A 171 -20.52 16.92 19.77
CA GLY A 171 -19.17 16.90 20.29
C GLY A 171 -19.14 17.05 21.81
N TRP A 172 -17.96 16.83 22.40
CA TRP A 172 -17.73 16.84 23.84
C TRP A 172 -18.34 18.07 24.53
N ALA A 173 -17.96 19.28 24.10
CA ALA A 173 -18.38 20.51 24.77
C ALA A 173 -19.91 20.69 24.82
N ASP A 174 -20.60 20.54 23.68
CA ASP A 174 -22.05 20.69 23.61
C ASP A 174 -22.81 19.53 24.30
N SER A 175 -22.14 18.41 24.54
CA SER A 175 -22.72 17.23 25.18
C SER A 175 -22.48 17.17 26.69
N THR A 176 -21.43 17.81 27.21
CA THR A 176 -21.00 17.67 28.61
C THR A 176 -20.91 18.98 29.39
N GLU A 177 -20.71 20.14 28.74
CA GLU A 177 -20.49 21.40 29.48
C GLU A 177 -21.77 21.95 30.11
N PRO A 178 -21.69 22.47 31.36
CA PRO A 178 -22.79 23.17 32.00
C PRO A 178 -23.40 24.26 31.12
N GLY A 179 -24.73 24.30 31.03
CA GLY A 179 -25.46 25.26 30.19
C GLY A 179 -25.63 24.86 28.72
N LYS A 180 -24.89 23.87 28.23
CA LYS A 180 -24.99 23.35 26.85
C LYS A 180 -25.54 21.94 26.77
N PHE A 181 -25.15 21.06 27.70
CA PHE A 181 -25.47 19.62 27.68
C PHE A 181 -26.96 19.30 27.53
N ASN A 182 -27.85 20.18 28.01
CA ASN A 182 -29.30 20.01 27.92
C ASN A 182 -29.87 20.24 26.52
N ILE A 183 -29.17 20.96 25.63
CA ILE A 183 -29.72 21.36 24.33
C ILE A 183 -29.89 20.14 23.42
N ILE A 184 -28.82 19.36 23.23
CA ILE A 184 -28.86 18.15 22.39
C ILE A 184 -29.82 17.09 22.97
N ARG A 185 -29.83 16.93 24.30
CA ARG A 185 -30.78 16.08 25.01
C ARG A 185 -32.22 16.54 24.76
N SER A 186 -32.49 17.83 24.89
CA SER A 186 -33.80 18.44 24.64
C SER A 186 -34.29 18.22 23.20
N ALA A 187 -33.36 18.34 22.24
CA ALA A 187 -33.63 18.14 20.83
C ALA A 187 -33.96 16.66 20.51
N ILE A 188 -33.21 15.71 21.07
CA ILE A 188 -33.33 14.27 20.78
C ILE A 188 -34.45 13.59 21.57
N LEU A 189 -34.59 13.92 22.86
CA LEU A 189 -35.49 13.23 23.78
C LEU A 189 -36.90 13.80 23.75
N GLN A 190 -37.05 15.13 23.82
CA GLN A 190 -38.36 15.80 23.89
C GLN A 190 -38.84 16.33 22.53
N ASN A 191 -37.94 16.70 21.62
CA ASN A 191 -38.28 17.39 20.35
C ASN A 191 -37.89 16.61 19.08
N ARG A 192 -37.78 15.29 19.19
CA ARG A 192 -37.30 14.36 18.15
C ARG A 192 -37.80 14.66 16.74
N GLU A 193 -39.11 14.75 16.56
CA GLU A 193 -39.73 14.93 15.24
C GLU A 193 -39.33 16.26 14.61
N THR A 194 -39.45 17.35 15.38
CA THR A 194 -39.09 18.70 14.94
C THR A 194 -37.61 18.77 14.60
N PHE A 195 -36.75 18.26 15.47
CA PHE A 195 -35.31 18.29 15.25
C PHE A 195 -34.89 17.47 14.02
N ALA A 196 -35.41 16.24 13.88
CA ALA A 196 -35.14 15.39 12.73
C ALA A 196 -35.62 16.02 11.41
N ASN A 197 -36.81 16.63 11.39
CA ASN A 197 -37.31 17.39 10.24
C ASN A 197 -36.36 18.56 9.88
N ASN A 198 -35.93 19.32 10.89
CA ASN A 198 -35.05 20.47 10.68
C ASN A 198 -33.68 20.06 10.14
N LEU A 199 -33.09 18.96 10.63
CA LEU A 199 -31.82 18.44 10.12
C LEU A 199 -31.92 17.97 8.67
N ALA A 200 -32.97 17.19 8.35
CA ALA A 200 -33.20 16.72 6.98
C ALA A 200 -33.44 17.88 6.00
N GLN A 201 -34.21 18.89 6.43
CA GLN A 201 -34.46 20.09 5.65
C GLN A 201 -33.17 20.91 5.46
N PHE A 202 -32.37 21.09 6.51
CA PHE A 202 -31.08 21.76 6.42
C PHE A 202 -30.13 21.05 5.45
N ALA A 203 -30.04 19.71 5.53
CA ALA A 203 -29.19 18.93 4.63
C ALA A 203 -29.61 19.08 3.15
N LYS A 204 -30.91 19.23 2.90
CA LYS A 204 -31.45 19.51 1.57
C LYS A 204 -31.13 20.93 1.11
N ASP A 205 -31.40 21.93 1.94
CA ASP A 205 -31.29 23.35 1.58
C ASP A 205 -29.83 23.79 1.41
N GLU A 206 -28.94 23.29 2.24
CA GLU A 206 -27.51 23.59 2.16
C GLU A 206 -26.76 22.70 1.15
N GLY A 207 -27.43 21.69 0.57
CA GLY A 207 -26.85 20.83 -0.45
C GLY A 207 -25.70 19.93 0.05
N ILE A 208 -25.62 19.67 1.36
CA ILE A 208 -24.64 18.79 2.01
C ILE A 208 -25.07 17.32 1.94
N ASP A 209 -24.16 16.38 2.13
CA ASP A 209 -24.34 14.96 1.80
C ASP A 209 -24.81 14.09 2.96
N GLY A 210 -24.82 14.61 4.19
CA GLY A 210 -25.31 13.87 5.34
C GLY A 210 -25.22 14.61 6.66
N ILE A 211 -25.70 13.94 7.71
CA ILE A 211 -25.70 14.40 9.09
C ILE A 211 -25.01 13.36 9.96
N ASP A 212 -24.13 13.83 10.83
CA ASP A 212 -23.45 13.05 11.85
C ASP A 212 -23.88 13.53 13.23
N ILE A 213 -24.27 12.60 14.11
CA ILE A 213 -24.72 12.94 15.46
C ILE A 213 -23.69 12.44 16.47
N ASP A 214 -23.03 13.41 17.11
CA ASP A 214 -21.96 13.19 18.07
C ASP A 214 -22.44 13.55 19.48
N TRP A 215 -23.35 12.74 20.02
CA TRP A 215 -23.84 12.92 21.39
C TRP A 215 -22.94 12.17 22.38
N GLU A 216 -22.22 12.92 23.21
CA GLU A 216 -21.24 12.38 24.17
C GLU A 216 -21.68 12.49 25.65
N TYR A 217 -22.14 11.44 26.34
CA TYR A 217 -22.68 10.20 25.77
C TYR A 217 -24.07 9.90 26.36
N PRO A 218 -25.00 9.32 25.59
CA PRO A 218 -26.27 8.82 26.10
C PRO A 218 -26.03 7.81 27.22
N GLY A 219 -26.67 8.02 28.38
CA GLY A 219 -26.56 7.12 29.53
C GLY A 219 -25.21 7.15 30.26
N ALA A 220 -24.35 8.14 30.01
CA ALA A 220 -23.08 8.32 30.71
C ALA A 220 -23.30 8.44 32.25
N PRO A 221 -22.74 7.53 33.06
CA PRO A 221 -23.01 7.49 34.50
C PRO A 221 -22.12 8.42 35.34
N ASP A 222 -20.99 8.89 34.79
CA ASP A 222 -19.92 9.58 35.50
C ASP A 222 -19.72 11.04 35.07
N ILE A 223 -20.51 11.51 34.11
CA ILE A 223 -20.61 12.93 33.75
C ILE A 223 -21.72 13.54 34.60
N LEU A 224 -21.35 14.46 35.49
CA LEU A 224 -22.23 14.95 36.55
C LEU A 224 -22.59 16.43 36.36
N ASP A 225 -23.85 16.76 36.62
CA ASP A 225 -24.34 18.13 36.87
C ASP A 225 -24.89 18.19 38.29
N ASP A 226 -24.35 19.10 39.11
CA ASP A 226 -24.65 19.22 40.55
C ASP A 226 -24.61 17.87 41.30
N GLY A 227 -23.60 17.05 40.99
CA GLY A 227 -23.37 15.74 41.60
C GLY A 227 -24.30 14.62 41.12
N LYS A 228 -25.17 14.87 40.12
CA LYS A 228 -26.08 13.87 39.53
C LYS A 228 -25.65 13.52 38.10
N PRO A 229 -25.70 12.24 37.70
CA PRO A 229 -25.42 11.86 36.32
C PRO A 229 -26.36 12.57 35.34
N ILE A 230 -25.80 13.16 34.28
CA ILE A 230 -26.57 13.78 33.19
C ILE A 230 -27.12 12.76 32.19
N GLY A 231 -26.64 11.51 32.25
CA GLY A 231 -27.11 10.40 31.42
C GLY A 231 -28.21 9.60 32.11
N GLU A 232 -29.25 9.24 31.36
CA GLU A 232 -30.33 8.38 31.82
C GLU A 232 -30.25 6.99 31.18
N LYS A 233 -30.72 5.96 31.90
CA LYS A 233 -30.74 4.56 31.39
C LYS A 233 -31.58 4.38 30.10
N THR A 234 -32.50 5.31 29.83
CA THR A 234 -33.40 5.29 28.67
C THR A 234 -32.81 6.02 27.46
N ASP A 235 -31.70 6.74 27.61
CA ASP A 235 -31.12 7.58 26.56
C ASP A 235 -30.80 6.78 25.31
N GLY A 236 -30.14 5.63 25.41
CA GLY A 236 -29.77 4.83 24.25
C GLY A 236 -30.97 4.36 23.41
N LEU A 237 -32.08 3.99 24.05
CA LEU A 237 -33.32 3.62 23.34
C LEU A 237 -33.98 4.84 22.69
N ASN A 238 -33.96 6.00 23.38
CA ASN A 238 -34.50 7.23 22.82
C ASN A 238 -33.63 7.78 21.69
N TYR A 239 -32.33 7.54 21.74
CA TYR A 239 -31.39 7.89 20.68
C TYR A 239 -31.64 7.06 19.43
N LEU A 240 -31.78 5.73 19.57
CA LEU A 240 -32.20 4.85 18.48
C LEU A 240 -33.52 5.32 17.83
N ARG A 241 -34.52 5.66 18.64
CA ARG A 241 -35.80 6.18 18.12
C ARG A 241 -35.60 7.48 17.33
N PHE A 242 -34.74 8.38 17.80
CA PHE A 242 -34.42 9.61 17.07
C PHE A 242 -33.70 9.33 15.75
N LEU A 243 -32.68 8.48 15.75
CA LEU A 243 -31.94 8.11 14.54
C LEU A 243 -32.84 7.42 13.50
N THR A 244 -33.82 6.64 13.94
CA THR A 244 -34.85 6.04 13.06
C THR A 244 -35.68 7.12 12.37
N VAL A 245 -36.17 8.10 13.14
CA VAL A 245 -36.97 9.22 12.61
C VAL A 245 -36.12 10.12 11.70
N LEU A 246 -34.86 10.39 12.07
CA LEU A 246 -33.93 11.16 11.25
C LEU A 246 -33.68 10.45 9.92
N LYS A 247 -33.32 9.16 9.93
CA LYS A 247 -33.05 8.41 8.71
C LYS A 247 -34.26 8.36 7.78
N ASP A 248 -35.47 8.17 8.31
CA ASP A 248 -36.71 8.15 7.54
C ASP A 248 -36.97 9.50 6.82
N LYS A 249 -36.66 10.62 7.47
CA LYS A 249 -36.84 11.96 6.91
C LYS A 249 -35.73 12.40 5.97
N MET A 250 -34.56 11.78 6.03
CA MET A 250 -33.41 12.20 5.23
C MET A 250 -33.67 12.00 3.73
N PRO A 251 -33.33 13.00 2.88
CA PRO A 251 -33.44 12.85 1.45
C PRO A 251 -32.66 11.65 0.91
N SER A 252 -33.18 11.01 -0.15
CA SER A 252 -32.51 9.89 -0.81
C SER A 252 -31.07 10.22 -1.19
N GLY A 253 -30.15 9.30 -0.90
CA GLY A 253 -28.72 9.44 -1.17
C GLY A 253 -27.92 10.18 -0.10
N LYS A 254 -28.58 10.76 0.92
CA LYS A 254 -27.88 11.38 2.06
C LYS A 254 -27.66 10.40 3.21
N THR A 255 -26.54 10.57 3.91
CA THR A 255 -26.13 9.69 5.00
C THR A 255 -26.54 10.22 6.38
N VAL A 256 -26.76 9.29 7.30
CA VAL A 256 -26.83 9.50 8.74
C VAL A 256 -25.73 8.66 9.38
N SER A 257 -24.90 9.28 10.21
CA SER A 257 -23.91 8.60 11.03
C SER A 257 -23.98 9.04 12.48
N ILE A 258 -23.25 8.33 13.33
CA ILE A 258 -23.00 8.73 14.71
C ILE A 258 -21.51 8.62 14.99
N ALA A 259 -21.02 9.43 15.91
CA ALA A 259 -19.80 9.11 16.65
C ALA A 259 -20.13 8.22 17.85
N ALA A 260 -19.33 7.18 18.07
CA ALA A 260 -19.51 6.20 19.14
C ALA A 260 -18.20 5.99 19.92
N PRO A 261 -18.27 5.88 21.26
CA PRO A 261 -17.09 5.74 22.11
C PRO A 261 -16.48 4.34 22.02
N ALA A 262 -15.15 4.26 22.06
CA ALA A 262 -14.43 2.98 22.11
C ALA A 262 -14.55 2.28 23.48
N SER A 263 -14.78 3.03 24.56
CA SER A 263 -14.90 2.49 25.91
C SER A 263 -16.16 1.65 26.12
N TYR A 264 -15.99 0.46 26.71
CA TYR A 264 -17.10 -0.41 27.12
C TYR A 264 -18.11 0.29 28.05
N TRP A 265 -17.63 1.12 28.97
CA TRP A 265 -18.46 1.77 29.99
C TRP A 265 -19.50 2.72 29.40
N TYR A 266 -19.15 3.39 28.30
CA TYR A 266 -20.05 4.27 27.56
C TYR A 266 -20.82 3.52 26.49
N LEU A 267 -20.16 2.69 25.67
CA LEU A 267 -20.81 2.03 24.54
C LEU A 267 -21.91 1.07 24.99
N LYS A 268 -21.82 0.47 26.17
CA LYS A 268 -22.84 -0.49 26.66
C LYS A 268 -24.24 0.12 26.84
N GLN A 269 -24.33 1.45 26.89
CA GLN A 269 -25.61 2.17 26.95
C GLN A 269 -26.29 2.27 25.57
N PHE A 270 -25.55 2.02 24.49
CA PHE A 270 -26.03 2.11 23.12
C PHE A 270 -26.60 0.76 22.68
N PRO A 271 -27.84 0.71 22.16
CA PRO A 271 -28.32 -0.45 21.41
C PRO A 271 -27.67 -0.46 20.01
N VAL A 272 -26.34 -0.60 19.98
CA VAL A 272 -25.50 -0.31 18.81
C VAL A 272 -25.78 -1.23 17.63
N ASP A 273 -26.20 -2.47 17.89
CA ASP A 273 -26.65 -3.42 16.88
C ASP A 273 -27.85 -2.88 16.10
N ARG A 274 -28.89 -2.43 16.82
CA ARG A 274 -30.11 -1.85 16.24
C ARG A 274 -29.87 -0.47 15.64
N ILE A 275 -28.96 0.32 16.22
CA ILE A 275 -28.59 1.61 15.64
C ILE A 275 -27.91 1.40 14.29
N ALA A 276 -26.97 0.45 14.22
CA ALA A 276 -26.25 0.11 12.99
C ALA A 276 -27.17 -0.43 11.88
N GLU A 277 -28.34 -1.00 12.20
CA GLU A 277 -29.34 -1.39 11.19
C GLU A 277 -29.98 -0.18 10.50
N VAL A 278 -30.11 0.93 11.21
CA VAL A 278 -30.83 2.13 10.74
C VAL A 278 -29.89 3.12 10.02
N ILE A 279 -28.70 3.35 10.56
CA ILE A 279 -27.78 4.39 10.04
C ILE A 279 -26.83 3.82 8.97
N ASP A 280 -26.12 4.71 8.27
CA ASP A 280 -25.22 4.33 7.18
C ASP A 280 -23.86 3.83 7.70
N TYR A 281 -23.28 4.54 8.67
CA TYR A 281 -22.00 4.16 9.28
C TYR A 281 -21.82 4.74 10.69
N ILE A 282 -20.84 4.20 11.41
CA ILE A 282 -20.42 4.62 12.74
C ILE A 282 -18.99 5.16 12.63
N VAL A 283 -18.79 6.37 13.14
CA VAL A 283 -17.49 6.94 13.47
C VAL A 283 -17.08 6.37 14.82
N PHE A 284 -16.11 5.46 14.85
CA PHE A 284 -15.71 4.79 16.09
C PHE A 284 -14.44 5.43 16.66
N MET A 285 -14.59 6.15 17.77
CA MET A 285 -13.58 7.02 18.35
C MET A 285 -12.53 6.22 19.13
N THR A 286 -11.64 5.54 18.41
CA THR A 286 -10.55 4.72 18.96
C THR A 286 -9.28 5.54 19.21
N TYR A 287 -9.47 6.69 19.84
CA TYR A 287 -8.47 7.62 20.37
C TYR A 287 -9.00 8.10 21.73
N ASP A 288 -8.19 8.87 22.47
CA ASP A 288 -8.53 9.26 23.85
C ASP A 288 -8.81 8.06 24.77
N LEU A 289 -8.11 6.96 24.53
CA LEU A 289 -8.18 5.77 25.39
C LEU A 289 -7.62 6.06 26.79
N HIS A 290 -6.66 6.98 26.86
CA HIS A 290 -5.99 7.43 28.07
C HIS A 290 -5.76 8.93 28.06
N GLY A 291 -5.74 9.54 29.25
CA GLY A 291 -5.53 10.97 29.42
C GLY A 291 -5.48 11.38 30.88
N GLN A 292 -5.38 12.69 31.13
CA GLN A 292 -5.26 13.25 32.49
C GLN A 292 -6.39 12.81 33.43
N TRP A 293 -7.57 12.52 32.88
CA TRP A 293 -8.75 12.07 33.63
C TRP A 293 -8.59 10.69 34.30
N ASP A 294 -7.57 9.92 33.93
CA ASP A 294 -7.24 8.63 34.54
C ASP A 294 -6.78 8.79 35.99
N TYR A 295 -6.33 9.98 36.40
CA TYR A 295 -5.92 10.27 37.76
C TYR A 295 -6.99 9.82 38.77
N GLY A 296 -6.62 8.89 39.67
CA GLY A 296 -7.49 8.37 40.71
C GLY A 296 -8.54 7.37 40.23
N ASN A 297 -8.52 6.96 38.96
CA ASN A 297 -9.42 5.97 38.39
C ASN A 297 -8.77 4.58 38.38
N ALA A 298 -9.13 3.73 39.35
CA ALA A 298 -8.66 2.35 39.41
C ALA A 298 -9.12 1.48 38.22
N ASN A 299 -10.13 1.93 37.45
CA ASN A 299 -10.61 1.22 36.27
C ASN A 299 -9.95 1.71 34.96
N ALA A 300 -9.03 2.69 35.04
CA ALA A 300 -8.29 3.13 33.86
C ALA A 300 -7.30 2.04 33.42
N TYR A 301 -6.67 1.36 34.39
CA TYR A 301 -5.75 0.25 34.14
C TYR A 301 -5.74 -0.70 35.35
N ASP A 302 -6.13 -1.96 35.14
CA ASP A 302 -6.40 -2.94 36.21
C ASP A 302 -5.21 -3.16 37.17
N GLU A 303 -3.98 -2.96 36.70
CA GLU A 303 -2.76 -3.19 37.49
C GLU A 303 -2.26 -1.92 38.21
N PHE A 304 -3.01 -0.80 38.14
CA PHE A 304 -2.57 0.48 38.71
C PHE A 304 -3.72 1.23 39.40
N PRO A 305 -4.06 0.87 40.66
CA PRO A 305 -5.21 1.44 41.38
C PRO A 305 -5.21 2.96 41.56
N SER A 306 -4.04 3.60 41.47
CA SER A 306 -3.94 5.06 41.55
C SER A 306 -4.39 5.77 40.27
N GLY A 307 -4.50 5.05 39.15
CA GLY A 307 -4.87 5.58 37.82
C GLY A 307 -3.85 6.56 37.22
N LYS A 308 -2.69 6.74 37.87
CA LYS A 308 -1.67 7.71 37.43
C LYS A 308 -0.66 7.11 36.45
N CYS A 309 -0.88 5.92 35.92
CA CYS A 309 0.03 5.30 34.98
C CYS A 309 0.04 6.04 33.64
N ILE A 310 1.22 6.29 33.08
CA ILE A 310 1.37 6.84 31.73
C ILE A 310 0.98 5.76 30.72
N GLN A 311 -0.07 6.01 29.95
CA GLN A 311 -0.57 5.11 28.92
C GLN A 311 -0.83 5.87 27.62
N SER A 312 -0.73 5.15 26.49
CA SER A 312 -0.90 5.74 25.16
C SER A 312 -2.38 5.94 24.83
N HIS A 313 -2.80 7.15 24.46
CA HIS A 313 -4.20 7.43 24.11
C HIS A 313 -4.67 6.78 22.80
N VAL A 314 -3.73 6.25 22.01
CA VAL A 314 -3.96 5.59 20.72
C VAL A 314 -3.52 4.13 20.75
N ASN A 315 -3.53 3.48 21.91
CA ASN A 315 -3.08 2.10 22.07
C ASN A 315 -3.78 1.11 21.12
N MET A 316 -3.01 0.46 20.25
CA MET A 316 -3.50 -0.50 19.26
C MET A 316 -4.18 -1.73 19.89
N THR A 317 -3.68 -2.21 21.03
CA THR A 317 -4.24 -3.40 21.69
C THR A 317 -5.66 -3.13 22.21
N GLU A 318 -5.86 -1.94 22.77
CA GLU A 318 -7.17 -1.47 23.23
C GLU A 318 -8.10 -1.08 22.07
N THR A 319 -7.54 -0.50 21.00
CA THR A 319 -8.27 -0.27 19.75
C THR A 319 -8.87 -1.58 19.22
N LYS A 320 -8.05 -2.65 19.11
CA LYS A 320 -8.53 -3.97 18.69
C LYS A 320 -9.55 -4.57 19.66
N THR A 321 -9.39 -4.35 20.96
CA THR A 321 -10.35 -4.80 21.98
C THR A 321 -11.71 -4.10 21.80
N SER A 322 -11.69 -2.80 21.52
CA SER A 322 -12.89 -2.00 21.23
C SER A 322 -13.58 -2.46 19.93
N LEU A 323 -12.80 -2.75 18.89
CA LEU A 323 -13.31 -3.29 17.62
C LEU A 323 -13.92 -4.70 17.81
N SER A 324 -13.28 -5.54 18.62
CA SER A 324 -13.83 -6.84 19.01
C SER A 324 -15.17 -6.68 19.72
N MET A 325 -15.29 -5.73 20.64
CA MET A 325 -16.53 -5.46 21.35
C MET A 325 -17.68 -5.05 20.41
N ILE A 326 -17.49 -4.02 19.57
CA ILE A 326 -18.56 -3.53 18.68
C ILE A 326 -18.95 -4.57 17.61
N THR A 327 -17.99 -5.34 17.09
CA THR A 327 -18.29 -6.43 16.16
C THR A 327 -18.96 -7.63 16.86
N LYS A 328 -18.57 -7.97 18.10
CA LYS A 328 -19.27 -8.99 18.88
C LYS A 328 -20.72 -8.61 19.16
N ALA A 329 -21.01 -7.32 19.40
CA ALA A 329 -22.36 -6.82 19.57
C ALA A 329 -23.26 -7.13 18.35
N GLY A 330 -22.68 -7.15 17.15
CA GLY A 330 -23.35 -7.55 15.90
C GLY A 330 -23.23 -6.53 14.78
N VAL A 331 -22.43 -5.47 14.96
CA VAL A 331 -22.24 -4.43 13.94
C VAL A 331 -21.42 -4.99 12.77
N ALA A 332 -21.85 -4.70 11.55
CA ALA A 332 -21.12 -5.04 10.33
C ALA A 332 -19.81 -4.24 10.22
N ASN A 333 -18.71 -4.91 9.89
CA ASN A 333 -17.39 -4.29 9.76
C ASN A 333 -17.42 -3.13 8.74
N ASN A 334 -18.10 -3.34 7.61
CA ASN A 334 -18.20 -2.36 6.53
C ASN A 334 -19.12 -1.15 6.84
N LYS A 335 -19.60 -1.03 8.10
CA LYS A 335 -20.24 0.18 8.64
C LYS A 335 -19.39 0.92 9.67
N ILE A 336 -18.24 0.40 10.07
CA ILE A 336 -17.40 0.99 11.11
C ILE A 336 -16.20 1.67 10.46
N PHE A 337 -16.07 2.98 10.69
CA PHE A 337 -14.84 3.71 10.43
C PHE A 337 -14.02 3.74 11.72
N VAL A 338 -12.71 3.46 11.63
CA VAL A 338 -11.82 3.34 12.81
C VAL A 338 -11.02 4.63 13.01
N GLY A 339 -10.97 5.14 14.24
CA GLY A 339 -10.34 6.42 14.57
C GLY A 339 -8.80 6.41 14.51
N GLU A 340 -8.27 7.52 13.99
CA GLU A 340 -6.88 7.99 14.00
C GLU A 340 -6.87 9.39 14.64
N ALA A 341 -5.75 9.77 15.27
CA ALA A 341 -5.59 11.06 15.92
C ALA A 341 -4.50 11.90 15.25
N SER A 342 -4.78 13.17 15.02
CA SER A 342 -3.81 14.22 14.58
C SER A 342 -3.34 15.09 15.75
N TYR A 343 -3.35 14.52 16.94
CA TYR A 343 -2.88 15.14 18.17
C TYR A 343 -2.32 14.06 19.08
N GLY A 344 -1.54 14.48 20.07
CA GLY A 344 -1.11 13.64 21.16
C GLY A 344 -1.74 14.04 22.49
N ARG A 345 -1.91 13.06 23.38
CA ARG A 345 -2.19 13.30 24.80
C ARG A 345 -0.88 13.38 25.57
N SER A 346 -0.74 14.42 26.39
CA SER A 346 0.48 14.70 27.14
C SER A 346 0.32 14.62 28.66
N PHE A 347 1.41 14.25 29.33
CA PHE A 347 1.47 14.05 30.77
C PHE A 347 2.76 14.63 31.35
N ARG A 348 2.67 15.38 32.46
CA ARG A 348 3.86 15.75 33.22
C ARG A 348 4.34 14.54 34.01
N MET A 349 5.50 13.99 33.63
CA MET A 349 6.08 12.82 34.28
C MET A 349 6.37 13.13 35.75
N ALA A 350 6.03 12.21 36.66
CA ALA A 350 6.34 12.36 38.08
C ALA A 350 7.84 12.24 38.37
N LYS A 351 8.55 11.49 37.52
CA LYS A 351 10.00 11.39 37.51
C LYS A 351 10.45 11.57 36.07
N ASP A 352 11.32 12.55 35.86
CA ASP A 352 11.85 12.85 34.52
C ASP A 352 12.50 11.61 33.87
N GLY A 353 12.21 11.41 32.59
CA GLY A 353 12.61 10.23 31.82
C GLY A 353 11.92 8.90 32.19
N CYS A 354 10.94 8.89 33.11
CA CYS A 354 10.13 7.69 33.39
C CYS A 354 8.83 7.74 32.57
N TYR A 355 8.77 6.98 31.48
CA TYR A 355 7.68 7.06 30.49
C TYR A 355 6.98 5.72 30.16
N THR A 356 7.39 4.62 30.79
CA THR A 356 6.76 3.30 30.55
C THR A 356 5.40 3.19 31.24
N ALA A 357 4.61 2.17 30.91
CA ALA A 357 3.28 1.88 31.47
C ALA A 357 3.20 1.85 33.02
N MET A 358 4.32 1.61 33.72
CA MET A 358 4.38 1.60 35.19
C MET A 358 4.87 2.91 35.81
N CYS A 359 5.16 3.92 35.00
CA CYS A 359 5.56 5.26 35.44
C CYS A 359 4.35 6.13 35.74
N GLU A 360 4.49 7.01 36.74
CA GLU A 360 3.41 7.92 37.12
C GLU A 360 3.49 9.29 36.43
N PHE A 361 2.32 9.90 36.21
CA PHE A 361 2.18 11.32 35.89
C PHE A 361 1.66 12.14 37.10
N THR A 362 1.77 13.46 37.00
CA THR A 362 1.33 14.42 38.04
C THR A 362 0.09 15.22 37.64
N GLY A 363 -0.44 16.01 38.57
CA GLY A 363 -1.63 16.84 38.37
C GLY A 363 -2.83 16.30 39.14
N SER A 364 -4.04 16.52 38.61
CA SER A 364 -5.29 15.97 39.13
C SER A 364 -6.20 15.56 37.97
N ARG A 365 -7.32 14.88 38.25
CA ARG A 365 -8.29 14.44 37.22
C ARG A 365 -8.75 15.57 36.29
N LEU A 366 -8.85 16.80 36.81
CA LEU A 366 -9.39 17.95 36.06
C LEU A 366 -8.31 18.94 35.61
N LYS A 367 -7.04 18.71 35.99
CA LYS A 367 -5.96 19.66 35.69
C LYS A 367 -4.67 18.91 35.39
N SER A 368 -4.23 19.00 34.13
CA SER A 368 -2.91 18.52 33.72
C SER A 368 -1.83 19.50 34.16
N ASN A 369 -0.69 18.96 34.58
CA ASN A 369 0.53 19.71 34.82
C ASN A 369 1.44 19.76 33.57
N ALA A 370 1.07 19.06 32.49
CA ALA A 370 1.81 19.14 31.23
C ALA A 370 1.63 20.52 30.60
N LYS A 371 2.63 20.98 29.85
CA LYS A 371 2.56 22.29 29.19
C LYS A 371 1.50 22.26 28.08
N PRO A 372 0.65 23.30 27.98
CA PRO A 372 -0.25 23.46 26.84
C PRO A 372 0.54 23.85 25.59
N GLY A 373 0.08 23.41 24.42
CA GLY A 373 0.55 23.93 23.13
C GLY A 373 0.21 25.40 22.95
N ARG A 374 0.99 26.13 22.15
CA ARG A 374 0.80 27.58 21.98
C ARG A 374 -0.48 27.93 21.20
N CYS A 375 -0.93 27.06 20.30
CA CYS A 375 -2.11 27.25 19.46
C CYS A 375 -3.34 26.57 20.06
N THR A 376 -3.20 25.32 20.48
CA THR A 376 -4.31 24.56 21.09
C THR A 376 -4.62 25.01 22.51
N LYS A 377 -3.65 25.61 23.21
CA LYS A 377 -3.77 26.22 24.56
C LYS A 377 -4.41 25.30 25.61
N THR A 378 -4.30 23.98 25.41
CA THR A 378 -4.94 22.98 26.26
C THR A 378 -3.89 22.09 26.91
N ALA A 379 -3.75 22.15 28.23
CA ALA A 379 -2.79 21.34 28.95
C ALA A 379 -3.14 19.85 28.86
N GLY A 380 -2.16 19.00 28.58
CA GLY A 380 -2.38 17.56 28.36
C GLY A 380 -2.75 17.20 26.91
N TYR A 381 -2.65 18.14 25.98
CA TYR A 381 -3.01 17.98 24.57
C TYR A 381 -2.05 18.79 23.70
N LEU A 382 -1.53 18.20 22.64
CA LEU A 382 -0.74 18.89 21.62
C LEU A 382 -1.19 18.45 20.24
N ALA A 383 -1.42 19.41 19.33
CA ALA A 383 -1.63 19.08 17.92
C ALA A 383 -0.38 18.41 17.34
N ASN A 384 -0.52 17.58 16.31
CA ASN A 384 0.64 17.04 15.59
C ASN A 384 1.51 18.19 15.04
N ALA A 385 0.90 19.26 14.52
CA ALA A 385 1.63 20.45 14.09
C ALA A 385 2.47 21.09 15.21
N GLU A 386 1.97 21.12 16.45
CA GLU A 386 2.71 21.65 17.61
C GLU A 386 3.82 20.68 18.07
N ILE A 387 3.61 19.37 17.91
CA ILE A 387 4.64 18.36 18.14
C ILE A 387 5.77 18.52 17.11
N ASP A 388 5.43 18.71 15.84
CA ASP A 388 6.41 18.91 14.78
C ASP A 388 7.16 20.24 14.95
N GLU A 389 6.49 21.30 15.42
CA GLU A 389 7.15 22.55 15.82
C GLU A 389 8.16 22.35 16.97
N ILE A 390 7.90 21.44 17.92
CA ILE A 390 8.89 21.12 18.97
C ILE A 390 10.14 20.49 18.36
N PHE A 391 9.99 19.64 17.33
CA PHE A 391 11.14 19.04 16.63
C PHE A 391 11.97 20.07 15.88
N LEU A 392 11.33 21.11 15.35
CA LEU A 392 11.98 22.18 14.59
C LEU A 392 12.71 23.20 15.48
N ASN A 393 12.27 23.41 16.73
CA ASN A 393 12.83 24.42 17.64
C ASN A 393 14.11 23.99 18.39
N ASP A 394 14.81 22.93 17.94
CA ASP A 394 16.08 22.40 18.46
C ASP A 394 16.17 22.30 20.00
N GLY A 395 15.05 21.93 20.64
CA GLY A 395 14.98 21.74 22.09
C GLY A 395 15.50 20.37 22.54
N ASP A 396 15.82 20.22 23.84
CA ASP A 396 16.14 18.90 24.42
C ASP A 396 14.87 18.03 24.46
N TYR A 397 14.74 17.13 23.48
CA TYR A 397 13.67 16.15 23.39
C TYR A 397 14.19 14.74 23.07
N LYS A 398 13.35 13.73 23.34
CA LYS A 398 13.62 12.33 22.99
C LYS A 398 12.39 11.69 22.38
N THR A 399 12.57 10.93 21.31
CA THR A 399 11.49 10.20 20.67
C THR A 399 11.67 8.69 20.81
N PHE A 400 10.55 7.97 20.95
CA PHE A 400 10.51 6.51 21.03
C PHE A 400 9.32 5.98 20.23
N TYR A 401 9.43 4.72 19.79
CA TYR A 401 8.32 3.97 19.25
C TYR A 401 8.01 2.80 20.17
N ASP A 402 6.81 2.79 20.74
CA ASP A 402 6.32 1.66 21.52
C ASP A 402 5.65 0.64 20.58
N LYS A 403 6.28 -0.53 20.46
CA LYS A 403 5.85 -1.61 19.56
C LYS A 403 4.53 -2.23 19.97
N ASP A 404 4.24 -2.31 21.27
CA ASP A 404 3.06 -3.02 21.78
C ASP A 404 1.79 -2.20 21.59
N SER A 405 1.86 -0.90 21.91
CA SER A 405 0.78 0.05 21.66
C SER A 405 0.75 0.58 20.22
N GLN A 406 1.82 0.36 19.44
CA GLN A 406 2.05 0.95 18.12
C GLN A 406 1.83 2.46 18.11
N SER A 407 2.48 3.14 19.06
CA SER A 407 2.39 4.60 19.22
C SER A 407 3.77 5.24 19.24
N SER A 408 3.83 6.49 18.77
CA SER A 408 5.02 7.32 18.91
C SER A 408 4.96 8.08 20.22
N ILE A 409 6.12 8.21 20.86
CA ILE A 409 6.29 8.87 22.15
C ILE A 409 7.29 10.00 21.96
N LEU A 410 6.96 11.17 22.49
CA LEU A 410 7.85 12.32 22.63
C LEU A 410 8.02 12.61 24.12
N LEU A 411 9.27 12.74 24.57
CA LEU A 411 9.62 13.32 25.86
C LEU A 411 10.24 14.68 25.64
N TYR A 412 9.66 15.73 26.19
CA TYR A 412 10.10 17.10 26.00
C TYR A 412 9.85 17.90 27.28
N ASP A 413 10.89 18.52 27.83
CA ASP A 413 10.80 19.41 29.00
C ASP A 413 10.03 18.80 30.19
N GLY A 414 10.34 17.54 30.50
CA GLY A 414 9.69 16.75 31.57
C GLY A 414 8.26 16.27 31.26
N ASP A 415 7.73 16.55 30.08
CA ASP A 415 6.44 16.04 29.61
C ASP A 415 6.62 14.82 28.69
N TYR A 416 5.69 13.89 28.80
CA TYR A 416 5.46 12.78 27.88
C TYR A 416 4.33 13.16 26.93
N VAL A 417 4.41 12.73 25.67
CA VAL A 417 3.33 12.84 24.68
C VAL A 417 3.24 11.54 23.91
N SER A 418 2.06 10.92 23.85
CA SER A 418 1.79 9.80 22.94
C SER A 418 0.95 10.28 21.76
N TYR A 419 1.36 9.95 20.54
CA TYR A 419 0.71 10.43 19.31
C TYR A 419 0.87 9.41 18.15
N MET A 420 0.25 9.72 17.00
CA MET A 420 0.36 8.91 15.78
C MET A 420 1.11 9.68 14.68
N THR A 421 2.17 9.08 14.14
CA THR A 421 2.83 9.59 12.93
C THR A 421 2.06 9.18 11.67
N PRO A 422 2.32 9.81 10.51
CA PRO A 422 1.73 9.40 9.23
C PRO A 422 1.95 7.92 8.89
N GLU A 423 3.10 7.35 9.22
CA GLU A 423 3.43 5.92 8.99
C GLU A 423 2.57 5.00 9.86
N ILE A 424 2.38 5.36 11.14
CA ILE A 424 1.50 4.62 12.04
C ILE A 424 0.09 4.63 11.47
N LYS A 425 -0.46 5.80 11.13
CA LYS A 425 -1.80 5.93 10.54
C LYS A 425 -1.93 5.05 9.28
N LYS A 426 -0.96 5.11 8.36
CA LYS A 426 -0.94 4.27 7.14
C LYS A 426 -0.97 2.78 7.46
N SER A 427 -0.10 2.31 8.35
CA SER A 427 -0.05 0.90 8.74
C SER A 427 -1.36 0.40 9.36
N ARG A 428 -2.04 1.24 10.15
CA ARG A 428 -3.34 0.89 10.73
C ARG A 428 -4.43 0.77 9.67
N ARG A 429 -4.45 1.66 8.67
CA ARG A 429 -5.40 1.56 7.55
C ARG A 429 -5.28 0.25 6.77
N GLU A 430 -4.07 -0.27 6.61
CA GLU A 430 -3.87 -1.58 5.98
C GLU A 430 -4.50 -2.71 6.82
N VAL A 431 -4.35 -2.66 8.15
CA VAL A 431 -5.03 -3.60 9.07
C VAL A 431 -6.55 -3.48 8.94
N TRP A 432 -7.10 -2.26 8.89
CA TRP A 432 -8.55 -2.06 8.82
C TRP A 432 -9.14 -2.51 7.49
N THR A 433 -8.42 -2.30 6.39
CA THR A 433 -8.78 -2.80 5.06
C THR A 433 -8.89 -4.32 5.07
N ASN A 434 -7.91 -5.02 5.65
CA ASN A 434 -7.89 -6.49 5.72
C ASN A 434 -8.99 -7.09 6.62
N LEU A 435 -9.57 -6.30 7.51
CA LEU A 435 -10.65 -6.70 8.41
C LEU A 435 -12.03 -6.23 7.96
N ASN A 436 -12.16 -5.86 6.67
CA ASN A 436 -13.40 -5.44 6.02
C ASN A 436 -14.05 -4.20 6.65
N PHE A 437 -13.29 -3.38 7.39
CA PHE A 437 -13.80 -2.14 7.97
C PHE A 437 -14.11 -1.10 6.89
N ALA A 438 -15.09 -0.24 7.16
CA ALA A 438 -15.58 0.74 6.19
C ALA A 438 -14.51 1.77 5.79
N GLY A 439 -13.60 2.09 6.71
CA GLY A 439 -12.65 3.15 6.52
C GLY A 439 -11.91 3.56 7.80
N SER A 440 -11.27 4.73 7.74
CA SER A 440 -10.71 5.39 8.92
C SER A 440 -11.20 6.83 9.08
N ILE A 441 -11.09 7.35 10.30
CA ILE A 441 -11.40 8.74 10.66
C ILE A 441 -10.11 9.40 11.13
N ASP A 442 -9.87 10.65 10.73
CA ASP A 442 -8.83 11.47 11.33
C ASP A 442 -9.47 12.60 12.16
N TRP A 443 -9.26 12.54 13.47
CA TRP A 443 -9.61 13.62 14.40
C TRP A 443 -8.33 14.37 14.80
N ALA A 444 -8.08 15.58 14.31
CA ALA A 444 -8.80 16.30 13.27
C ALA A 444 -7.82 16.83 12.21
N VAL A 445 -8.30 17.05 10.99
CA VAL A 445 -7.43 17.34 9.84
C VAL A 445 -6.66 18.65 10.00
N ASP A 446 -7.26 19.63 10.69
CA ASP A 446 -6.68 20.95 10.95
C ASP A 446 -5.61 20.98 12.04
N LEU A 447 -5.32 19.83 12.67
CA LEU A 447 -4.28 19.67 13.68
C LEU A 447 -2.99 19.04 13.12
N GLN A 448 -3.03 18.56 11.87
CA GLN A 448 -1.92 17.83 11.26
C GLN A 448 -0.71 18.72 11.05
N ASP A 449 -0.88 19.85 10.38
CA ASP A 449 0.22 20.69 9.91
C ASP A 449 -0.16 22.18 9.96
N PHE A 450 0.84 23.05 10.10
CA PHE A 450 0.67 24.47 9.82
C PHE A 450 0.52 24.69 8.30
N VAL A 451 -0.58 25.32 7.88
CA VAL A 451 -0.81 25.72 6.47
C VAL A 451 -0.53 27.20 6.27
N ASP A 452 -0.31 27.62 5.02
CA ASP A 452 -0.07 29.03 4.68
C ASP A 452 -1.15 29.96 5.27
N GLY A 453 -0.72 30.95 6.06
CA GLY A 453 -1.61 31.91 6.69
C GLY A 453 -2.28 31.44 7.98
N SER A 454 -1.96 30.24 8.48
CA SER A 454 -2.55 29.67 9.71
C SER A 454 -2.10 30.33 11.02
N GLY A 455 -1.43 31.48 10.98
CA GLY A 455 -0.76 32.08 12.15
C GLY A 455 0.56 31.38 12.40
N LYS A 456 1.65 31.99 11.89
CA LYS A 456 3.03 31.55 12.14
C LYS A 456 3.32 31.50 13.66
N ALA A 457 4.33 30.75 14.07
CA ALA A 457 5.06 31.05 15.30
C ALA A 457 5.36 32.55 15.32
N GLN A 458 5.06 33.25 16.43
CA GLN A 458 5.25 34.69 16.49
C GLN A 458 6.71 35.07 16.18
N ASP A 459 6.85 36.11 15.36
CA ASP A 459 8.06 36.85 15.03
C ASP A 459 9.28 36.02 14.61
N TYR A 460 9.21 35.51 13.39
CA TYR A 460 10.38 35.66 12.53
C TYR A 460 10.18 36.89 11.65
N PRO A 461 11.09 37.88 11.72
CA PRO A 461 11.23 38.86 10.64
C PRO A 461 11.28 38.12 9.30
N ASP A 462 10.91 38.78 8.19
CA ASP A 462 11.18 38.30 6.82
C ASP A 462 12.71 38.30 6.52
N ASP A 463 13.51 38.00 7.54
CA ASP A 463 14.96 38.06 7.68
C ASP A 463 15.46 37.15 8.84
N TYR A 464 14.65 36.19 9.34
CA TYR A 464 15.22 35.08 10.12
C TYR A 464 15.78 34.00 9.20
N GLU A 465 17.00 34.27 8.75
CA GLU A 465 17.98 33.22 8.57
C GLU A 465 18.13 32.51 9.91
N PRO A 466 18.11 31.15 9.98
CA PRO A 466 18.72 30.53 11.14
C PRO A 466 20.16 31.05 11.17
N ASP A 467 20.55 31.70 12.28
CA ASP A 467 21.94 31.63 12.73
C ASP A 467 22.16 30.16 13.09
N ILE A 468 22.26 29.31 12.06
CA ILE A 468 23.25 28.27 12.04
C ILE A 468 24.51 29.06 12.31
N ASP A 469 25.08 28.88 13.48
CA ASP A 469 26.50 29.14 13.60
C ASP A 469 27.13 28.31 12.47
N VAL A 470 27.43 28.97 11.35
CA VAL A 470 28.05 28.38 10.17
C VAL A 470 29.44 27.83 10.51
N ASP A 471 29.92 28.10 11.73
CA ASP A 471 31.11 27.53 12.34
C ASP A 471 30.80 26.32 13.28
N LEU A 472 29.53 25.96 13.56
CA LEU A 472 29.15 24.82 14.43
C LEU A 472 29.28 23.48 13.71
N PHE A 473 29.00 23.48 12.41
CA PHE A 473 29.19 22.32 11.55
C PHE A 473 30.29 22.64 10.54
N PRO A 474 31.37 21.85 10.48
CA PRO A 474 32.39 22.08 9.48
C PRO A 474 31.78 22.03 8.09
N GLU A 475 32.22 22.91 7.20
CA GLU A 475 31.85 22.88 5.78
C GLU A 475 31.97 21.46 5.24
N CYS A 476 31.00 21.08 4.42
CA CYS A 476 31.01 19.80 3.72
C CYS A 476 32.09 19.81 2.62
N GLN A 477 33.36 19.67 2.99
CA GLN A 477 34.51 19.71 2.09
C GLN A 477 34.82 18.37 1.40
N GLY A 478 34.14 17.30 1.80
CA GLY A 478 34.22 16.00 1.16
C GLY A 478 33.80 16.08 -0.30
N LYS A 479 34.55 15.43 -1.17
CA LYS A 479 34.20 15.30 -2.59
C LYS A 479 34.25 13.83 -2.94
N TYR A 480 33.11 13.31 -3.35
CA TYR A 480 32.93 11.92 -3.69
C TYR A 480 32.35 11.83 -5.09
N THR A 481 32.85 10.88 -5.87
CA THR A 481 32.39 10.64 -7.24
C THR A 481 31.70 9.29 -7.40
N SER A 482 31.66 8.48 -6.34
CA SER A 482 30.95 7.21 -6.29
C SER A 482 30.52 6.82 -4.87
N PHE A 483 29.42 6.06 -4.75
CA PHE A 483 28.93 5.59 -3.45
C PHE A 483 29.95 4.71 -2.71
N LYS A 484 30.76 3.96 -3.46
CA LYS A 484 31.84 3.14 -2.90
C LYS A 484 32.97 4.00 -2.32
N GLU A 485 33.34 5.10 -2.97
CA GLU A 485 34.33 6.04 -2.43
C GLU A 485 33.82 6.66 -1.12
N MET A 486 32.54 7.00 -1.11
CA MET A 486 31.84 7.55 0.05
C MET A 486 31.76 6.54 1.22
N GLU A 487 31.37 5.29 0.96
CA GLU A 487 31.27 4.18 1.93
C GLU A 487 32.63 3.84 2.57
N ASN A 488 33.72 3.97 1.82
CA ASN A 488 35.08 3.70 2.32
C ASN A 488 35.69 4.89 3.07
N SER A 489 35.04 6.05 3.07
CA SER A 489 35.53 7.24 3.77
C SER A 489 35.24 7.16 5.27
N LYS A 490 36.17 7.65 6.10
CA LYS A 490 36.03 7.64 7.56
C LYS A 490 35.79 9.06 8.07
N GLY A 491 34.91 9.21 9.05
CA GLY A 491 34.69 10.48 9.75
C GLY A 491 33.85 11.49 8.97
N MET A 492 32.91 11.01 8.15
CA MET A 492 31.92 11.87 7.50
C MET A 492 31.01 12.50 8.54
N ALA A 493 30.88 13.83 8.50
CA ALA A 493 29.94 14.52 9.37
C ALA A 493 28.51 14.16 8.95
N ALA A 494 27.67 13.80 9.91
CA ALA A 494 26.33 13.27 9.66
C ALA A 494 25.45 14.24 8.84
N HIS A 495 25.59 15.55 9.07
CA HIS A 495 24.85 16.60 8.35
C HIS A 495 25.23 16.70 6.87
N CYS A 496 26.41 16.22 6.47
CA CYS A 496 26.85 16.24 5.08
C CYS A 496 26.47 14.99 4.29
N VAL A 497 25.96 13.94 4.93
CA VAL A 497 25.78 12.62 4.29
C VAL A 497 24.78 12.70 3.14
N GLU A 498 23.60 13.28 3.33
CA GLU A 498 22.60 13.41 2.26
C GLU A 498 23.11 14.30 1.12
N LYS A 499 23.78 15.42 1.45
CA LYS A 499 24.40 16.32 0.46
C LYS A 499 25.45 15.61 -0.40
N TYR A 500 26.32 14.83 0.23
CA TYR A 500 27.31 14.03 -0.47
C TYR A 500 26.68 12.89 -1.29
N ILE A 501 25.57 12.30 -0.84
CA ILE A 501 24.82 11.31 -1.63
C ILE A 501 24.28 11.99 -2.89
N VAL A 502 23.65 13.17 -2.80
CA VAL A 502 23.17 13.91 -3.98
C VAL A 502 24.34 14.32 -4.90
N ASP A 503 25.47 14.76 -4.35
CA ASP A 503 26.67 15.07 -5.15
C ASP A 503 27.17 13.84 -5.90
N VAL A 504 27.15 12.67 -5.26
CA VAL A 504 27.50 11.39 -5.90
C VAL A 504 26.46 11.03 -6.96
N GLU A 505 25.16 11.20 -6.72
CA GLU A 505 24.10 10.97 -7.72
C GLU A 505 24.30 11.85 -8.96
N VAL A 506 24.60 13.14 -8.75
CA VAL A 506 24.94 14.09 -9.82
C VAL A 506 26.20 13.64 -10.55
N ALA A 507 27.27 13.27 -9.84
CA ALA A 507 28.53 12.82 -10.44
C ALA A 507 28.37 11.51 -11.23
N VAL A 508 27.55 10.58 -10.71
CA VAL A 508 27.20 9.31 -11.35
C VAL A 508 26.45 9.57 -12.65
N MET A 509 25.44 10.45 -12.61
CA MET A 509 24.62 10.80 -13.78
C MET A 509 25.43 11.60 -14.82
N GLU A 510 26.27 12.55 -14.38
CA GLU A 510 27.22 13.27 -15.25
C GLU A 510 28.22 12.32 -15.90
N GLY A 511 28.84 11.45 -15.11
CA GLY A 511 29.80 10.46 -15.56
C GLY A 511 29.21 9.54 -16.60
N ALA A 512 27.99 9.06 -16.35
CA ALA A 512 27.22 8.24 -17.29
C ALA A 512 26.92 9.00 -18.58
N LEU A 513 26.38 10.23 -18.53
CA LEU A 513 26.08 11.01 -19.74
C LEU A 513 27.35 11.34 -20.56
N LYS A 514 28.46 11.66 -19.89
CA LYS A 514 29.75 11.88 -20.55
C LYS A 514 30.29 10.61 -21.19
N LYS A 515 30.19 9.49 -20.48
CA LYS A 515 30.62 8.17 -20.96
C LYS A 515 29.78 7.74 -22.17
N TYR A 516 28.46 7.93 -22.12
CA TYR A 516 27.57 7.72 -23.26
C TYR A 516 28.02 8.49 -24.49
N LYS A 517 28.26 9.81 -24.34
CA LYS A 517 28.74 10.65 -25.45
C LYS A 517 30.07 10.12 -26.00
N GLY A 518 31.00 9.73 -25.12
CA GLY A 518 32.27 9.13 -25.51
C GLY A 518 32.13 7.80 -26.27
N LEU A 519 31.16 6.96 -25.89
CA LEU A 519 30.84 5.72 -26.60
C LEU A 519 30.29 6.01 -27.99
N VAL A 520 29.31 6.92 -28.08
CA VAL A 520 28.67 7.33 -29.34
C VAL A 520 29.69 7.92 -30.30
N ASP A 521 30.47 8.90 -29.84
CA ASP A 521 31.52 9.57 -30.62
C ASP A 521 32.65 8.57 -30.99
N GLY A 522 32.88 7.57 -30.13
CA GLY A 522 33.83 6.47 -30.32
C GLY A 522 33.35 5.34 -31.24
N GLY A 523 32.34 5.60 -32.08
CA GLY A 523 31.84 4.67 -33.11
C GLY A 523 31.05 3.50 -32.55
N TYR A 524 30.14 3.76 -31.60
CA TYR A 524 29.31 2.74 -30.96
C TYR A 524 28.53 1.87 -31.95
N ASP A 525 27.89 2.46 -32.97
CA ASP A 525 27.05 1.71 -33.92
C ASP A 525 27.81 0.58 -34.61
N LYS A 526 29.03 0.85 -35.06
CA LYS A 526 29.88 -0.16 -35.70
C LYS A 526 30.25 -1.29 -34.74
N LYS A 527 30.36 -1.01 -33.44
CA LYS A 527 30.62 -2.03 -32.41
C LYS A 527 29.34 -2.80 -32.09
N PHE A 528 28.20 -2.11 -32.09
CA PHE A 528 26.90 -2.71 -31.88
C PHE A 528 26.50 -3.66 -33.02
N GLU A 529 26.83 -3.35 -34.28
CA GLU A 529 26.62 -4.25 -35.43
C GLU A 529 27.20 -5.66 -35.21
N TYR A 530 28.34 -5.78 -34.51
CA TYR A 530 28.89 -7.10 -34.15
C TYR A 530 28.02 -7.85 -33.13
N TYR A 531 27.40 -7.12 -32.21
CA TYR A 531 26.45 -7.67 -31.26
C TYR A 531 25.14 -8.08 -31.95
N GLU A 532 24.61 -7.23 -32.84
CA GLU A 532 23.45 -7.56 -33.66
C GLU A 532 23.70 -8.82 -34.49
N GLY A 533 24.86 -8.89 -35.17
CA GLY A 533 25.29 -10.07 -35.91
C GLY A 533 25.35 -11.32 -35.01
N TYR A 534 25.91 -11.18 -33.81
CA TYR A 534 25.99 -12.26 -32.85
C TYR A 534 24.60 -12.77 -32.40
N VAL A 535 23.67 -11.89 -32.04
CA VAL A 535 22.29 -12.28 -31.70
C VAL A 535 21.61 -12.92 -32.91
N SER A 536 21.77 -12.32 -34.07
CA SER A 536 21.18 -12.80 -35.32
C SER A 536 21.67 -14.20 -35.68
N ASP A 537 22.91 -14.55 -35.34
CA ASP A 537 23.47 -15.89 -35.54
C ASP A 537 22.89 -16.94 -34.57
N GLN A 538 22.29 -16.54 -33.44
CA GLN A 538 21.66 -17.47 -32.50
C GLN A 538 20.23 -17.83 -32.87
N VAL A 539 19.51 -16.93 -33.56
CA VAL A 539 18.09 -17.14 -33.92
C VAL A 539 17.85 -18.44 -34.70
N PRO A 540 18.66 -18.81 -35.72
CA PRO A 540 18.48 -20.07 -36.43
C PRO A 540 18.60 -21.30 -35.52
N ASP A 541 19.55 -21.30 -34.59
CA ASP A 541 19.78 -22.42 -33.66
C ASP A 541 18.58 -22.62 -32.72
N GLN A 542 17.92 -21.54 -32.31
CA GLN A 542 16.77 -21.57 -31.41
C GLN A 542 15.47 -21.95 -32.13
N ILE A 543 15.26 -21.43 -33.34
CA ILE A 543 14.17 -21.90 -34.21
C ILE A 543 14.33 -23.40 -34.46
N GLU A 544 15.56 -23.84 -34.75
CA GLU A 544 15.85 -25.26 -34.95
C GLU A 544 15.63 -26.07 -33.67
N ALA A 545 16.08 -25.58 -32.51
CA ALA A 545 15.86 -26.22 -31.21
C ALA A 545 14.36 -26.36 -30.87
N PHE A 546 13.53 -25.37 -31.21
CA PHE A 546 12.07 -25.47 -31.08
C PHE A 546 11.51 -26.53 -32.04
N MET A 547 11.90 -26.47 -33.32
CA MET A 547 11.37 -27.37 -34.35
C MET A 547 11.76 -28.84 -34.15
N VAL A 548 12.86 -29.10 -33.43
CA VAL A 548 13.33 -30.46 -33.08
C VAL A 548 13.03 -30.87 -31.62
N SER A 549 12.28 -30.06 -30.87
CA SER A 549 11.90 -30.32 -29.47
C SER A 549 10.85 -31.42 -29.27
N GLY A 550 10.30 -31.95 -30.37
CA GLY A 550 9.15 -32.85 -30.38
C GLY A 550 7.79 -32.14 -30.41
N LYS A 551 7.75 -30.81 -30.20
CA LYS A 551 6.52 -30.00 -30.19
C LYS A 551 6.07 -29.54 -31.58
N ALA A 552 6.90 -29.68 -32.61
CA ALA A 552 6.56 -29.19 -33.95
C ALA A 552 5.24 -29.80 -34.49
N ASP A 553 4.92 -31.05 -34.12
CA ASP A 553 3.67 -31.70 -34.50
C ASP A 553 2.42 -31.09 -33.83
N ASP A 554 2.58 -30.39 -32.71
CA ASP A 554 1.48 -29.72 -32.01
C ASP A 554 1.00 -28.48 -32.79
N TYR A 555 1.89 -27.85 -33.57
CA TYR A 555 1.61 -26.61 -34.29
C TYR A 555 1.59 -26.77 -35.80
N PHE A 556 2.36 -27.71 -36.35
CA PHE A 556 2.51 -27.90 -37.79
C PHE A 556 1.94 -29.24 -38.24
N LYS A 557 1.24 -29.21 -39.37
CA LYS A 557 0.96 -30.40 -40.17
C LYS A 557 2.06 -30.57 -41.21
N CYS A 558 2.75 -31.70 -41.19
CA CYS A 558 3.86 -31.98 -42.11
C CYS A 558 3.47 -32.99 -43.20
N THR A 559 3.84 -32.69 -44.44
CA THR A 559 3.55 -33.55 -45.60
C THR A 559 4.81 -33.83 -46.41
N GLU A 560 5.09 -35.10 -46.72
CA GLU A 560 6.22 -35.48 -47.57
C GLU A 560 5.74 -35.85 -48.97
N THR A 561 6.41 -35.33 -50.00
CA THR A 561 6.16 -35.76 -51.38
C THR A 561 7.03 -36.96 -51.74
N LYS A 562 6.54 -38.17 -51.52
CA LYS A 562 7.25 -39.42 -51.83
C LYS A 562 6.62 -40.18 -52.99
N LYS A 563 7.34 -41.18 -53.52
CA LYS A 563 6.72 -42.13 -54.46
C LYS A 563 5.68 -42.95 -53.71
N VAL A 564 4.46 -42.94 -54.21
CA VAL A 564 3.35 -43.71 -53.66
C VAL A 564 2.62 -44.39 -54.80
N THR A 565 1.95 -45.50 -54.50
CA THR A 565 1.15 -46.17 -55.52
C THR A 565 -0.19 -45.44 -55.62
N CYS A 566 -0.37 -44.64 -56.68
CA CYS A 566 -1.64 -43.95 -56.95
C CYS A 566 -2.69 -44.99 -57.39
N CYS A 567 -3.63 -45.34 -56.51
CA CYS A 567 -4.74 -46.25 -56.82
C CYS A 567 -6.08 -45.54 -56.57
N SER A 568 -7.10 -45.83 -57.39
CA SER A 568 -8.46 -45.29 -57.18
C SER A 568 -9.12 -45.79 -55.89
N SER A 569 -8.64 -46.90 -55.32
CA SER A 569 -8.92 -47.36 -53.96
C SER A 569 -7.77 -48.24 -53.44
N CYS A 570 -7.53 -48.24 -52.13
CA CYS A 570 -6.45 -49.02 -51.49
C CYS A 570 -6.89 -50.41 -50.99
N ASN A 571 -7.95 -50.98 -51.58
CA ASN A 571 -8.57 -52.22 -51.12
C ASN A 571 -8.16 -53.46 -51.95
N PHE A 572 -7.19 -53.33 -52.86
CA PHE A 572 -6.75 -54.44 -53.72
C PHE A 572 -5.39 -54.98 -53.28
N ALA A 573 -5.24 -56.31 -53.28
CA ALA A 573 -4.01 -57.01 -52.88
C ALA A 573 -2.75 -56.64 -53.68
N THR A 574 -2.89 -55.95 -54.82
CA THR A 574 -1.79 -55.48 -55.68
C THR A 574 -1.32 -54.05 -55.38
N CYS A 575 -2.03 -53.28 -54.55
CA CYS A 575 -1.57 -51.97 -54.08
C CYS A 575 -0.87 -52.20 -52.71
N HIS A 576 0.46 -52.23 -52.71
CA HIS A 576 1.30 -52.43 -51.51
C HIS A 576 1.09 -51.35 -50.42
N GLU A 577 1.72 -51.52 -49.25
CA GLU A 577 1.62 -50.73 -48.01
C GLU A 577 1.74 -49.19 -48.15
N ASP A 578 2.10 -48.64 -49.32
CA ASP A 578 2.21 -47.20 -49.62
C ASP A 578 1.17 -46.73 -50.67
N CYS A 579 -0.08 -47.21 -50.58
CA CYS A 579 -1.17 -46.79 -51.46
C CYS A 579 -1.79 -45.44 -51.04
N SER A 580 -1.96 -44.51 -51.99
CA SER A 580 -2.69 -43.24 -51.77
C SER A 580 -3.84 -43.08 -52.75
N SER A 581 -5.03 -42.78 -52.21
CA SER A 581 -6.25 -42.44 -52.97
C SER A 581 -6.51 -40.93 -53.02
N SER A 582 -5.56 -40.10 -52.56
CA SER A 582 -5.67 -38.64 -52.61
C SER A 582 -5.76 -38.14 -54.05
N LYS A 583 -6.58 -37.10 -54.28
CA LYS A 583 -6.67 -36.39 -55.56
C LYS A 583 -5.33 -35.76 -55.99
N ASP A 584 -4.41 -35.61 -55.05
CA ASP A 584 -3.09 -34.98 -55.24
C ASP A 584 -2.00 -35.97 -55.70
N CYS A 585 -2.35 -37.24 -55.91
CA CYS A 585 -1.44 -38.26 -56.43
C CYS A 585 -1.28 -38.16 -57.96
N LYS A 586 -0.13 -37.69 -58.43
CA LYS A 586 0.20 -37.52 -59.86
C LYS A 586 1.55 -38.16 -60.18
N ASP A 587 1.62 -38.89 -61.30
CA ASP A 587 2.84 -39.53 -61.81
C ASP A 587 3.58 -40.44 -60.81
N GLY A 588 2.82 -41.18 -59.98
CA GLY A 588 3.37 -42.10 -58.97
C GLY A 588 4.02 -41.41 -57.77
N ARG A 589 3.73 -40.11 -57.57
CA ARG A 589 4.09 -39.35 -56.38
C ARG A 589 2.84 -38.78 -55.75
N GLY A 590 2.81 -38.73 -54.43
CA GLY A 590 1.70 -38.18 -53.67
C GLY A 590 2.22 -37.58 -52.37
N GLN A 591 1.51 -36.58 -51.87
CA GLN A 591 1.74 -36.05 -50.54
C GLN A 591 1.18 -37.02 -49.52
N VAL A 592 2.02 -37.40 -48.55
CA VAL A 592 1.61 -38.20 -47.40
C VAL A 592 1.83 -37.38 -46.14
N ASP A 593 0.88 -37.47 -45.21
CA ASP A 593 1.07 -36.91 -43.88
C ASP A 593 2.21 -37.66 -43.20
N VAL A 594 3.21 -36.93 -42.73
CA VAL A 594 4.35 -37.45 -41.99
C VAL A 594 4.47 -36.73 -40.67
N LYS A 595 5.12 -37.37 -39.70
CA LYS A 595 5.56 -36.67 -38.50
C LYS A 595 6.55 -35.58 -38.89
N CYS A 596 6.42 -34.39 -38.31
CA CYS A 596 7.32 -33.28 -38.55
C CYS A 596 8.76 -33.69 -38.19
N PRO A 597 9.69 -33.64 -39.16
CA PRO A 597 11.06 -34.13 -38.94
C PRO A 597 11.77 -33.42 -37.78
N GLN A 598 12.39 -34.19 -36.90
CA GLN A 598 13.16 -33.70 -35.75
C GLN A 598 14.67 -33.82 -36.04
N ILE A 599 15.10 -33.35 -37.20
CA ILE A 599 16.48 -33.49 -37.68
C ILE A 599 17.15 -32.12 -37.66
N TYR A 600 18.20 -31.99 -36.85
CA TYR A 600 19.07 -30.82 -36.91
C TYR A 600 19.72 -30.72 -38.30
N ARG A 601 19.71 -29.54 -38.92
CA ARG A 601 20.34 -29.20 -40.20
C ARG A 601 21.79 -29.66 -40.25
N ASN A 602 22.55 -29.44 -39.19
CA ASN A 602 23.96 -29.83 -39.12
C ASN A 602 24.15 -31.37 -39.06
N ASN A 603 23.13 -32.10 -38.61
CA ASN A 603 23.10 -33.58 -38.56
C ASN A 603 22.44 -34.21 -39.81
N ALA A 604 21.85 -33.40 -40.68
CA ALA A 604 21.17 -33.92 -41.87
C ALA A 604 22.13 -34.60 -42.85
N GLY A 605 23.39 -34.15 -42.94
CA GLY A 605 24.43 -34.77 -43.76
C GLY A 605 24.87 -36.16 -43.27
N THR A 606 24.78 -36.44 -41.97
CA THR A 606 25.13 -37.76 -41.38
C THR A 606 23.96 -38.73 -41.39
N THR A 607 22.74 -38.21 -41.58
CA THR A 607 21.51 -39.00 -41.59
C THR A 607 21.28 -39.59 -42.99
N ARG A 608 21.11 -40.93 -43.08
CA ARG A 608 20.89 -41.59 -44.38
C ARG A 608 19.58 -41.15 -45.05
N ASN A 609 18.53 -40.89 -44.28
CA ASN A 609 17.20 -40.55 -44.77
C ASN A 609 16.75 -39.17 -44.24
N VAL A 610 16.76 -38.16 -45.11
CA VAL A 610 16.25 -36.81 -44.81
C VAL A 610 15.08 -36.55 -45.76
N PRO A 611 13.84 -36.48 -45.26
CA PRO A 611 12.65 -36.39 -46.11
C PRO A 611 12.50 -35.02 -46.75
N ASN A 612 11.75 -34.93 -47.84
CA ASN A 612 11.38 -33.64 -48.47
C ASN A 612 9.98 -33.23 -48.02
N VAL A 613 9.89 -32.36 -47.02
CA VAL A 613 8.68 -32.12 -46.22
C VAL A 613 8.19 -30.69 -46.33
N THR A 614 6.89 -30.50 -46.50
CA THR A 614 6.22 -29.20 -46.40
C THR A 614 5.54 -29.07 -45.04
N PHE A 615 5.87 -28.01 -44.30
CA PHE A 615 5.31 -27.67 -43.00
C PHE A 615 4.10 -26.75 -43.20
N THR A 616 2.96 -27.04 -42.60
CA THR A 616 1.76 -26.19 -42.67
C THR A 616 1.35 -25.80 -41.27
N LEU A 617 1.51 -24.52 -40.91
CA LEU A 617 1.16 -24.00 -39.58
C LEU A 617 -0.37 -24.09 -39.38
N GLN A 618 -0.80 -24.88 -38.39
CA GLN A 618 -2.22 -25.10 -38.06
C GLN A 618 -2.65 -24.26 -36.85
N ASP A 619 -1.77 -24.08 -35.87
CA ASP A 619 -2.02 -23.25 -34.69
C ASP A 619 -1.01 -22.09 -34.60
N PRO A 620 -1.21 -21.01 -35.36
CA PRO A 620 -0.32 -19.85 -35.33
C PRO A 620 -0.30 -19.18 -33.95
N LYS A 621 -1.42 -19.19 -33.21
CA LYS A 621 -1.50 -18.49 -31.92
C LYS A 621 -0.64 -19.16 -30.86
N CYS A 622 -0.74 -20.48 -30.72
CA CYS A 622 0.08 -21.22 -29.77
C CYS A 622 1.53 -21.35 -30.24
N PHE A 623 1.79 -21.46 -31.55
CA PHE A 623 3.15 -21.44 -32.08
C PHE A 623 3.92 -20.18 -31.71
N TRP A 624 3.36 -19.00 -32.02
CA TRP A 624 4.02 -17.73 -31.72
C TRP A 624 4.17 -17.48 -30.23
N LYS A 625 3.19 -17.92 -29.44
CA LYS A 625 3.29 -17.87 -27.99
C LYS A 625 4.43 -18.75 -27.49
N ASP A 626 4.48 -20.02 -27.85
CA ASP A 626 5.42 -20.97 -27.23
C ASP A 626 6.84 -20.79 -27.75
N ILE A 627 7.04 -20.48 -29.05
CA ILE A 627 8.38 -20.16 -29.58
C ILE A 627 8.88 -18.81 -29.03
N GLY A 628 7.97 -17.88 -28.77
CA GLY A 628 8.27 -16.60 -28.13
C GLY A 628 8.61 -16.76 -26.66
N GLU A 629 7.83 -17.53 -25.90
CA GLU A 629 7.95 -17.67 -24.44
C GLU A 629 9.03 -18.66 -24.00
N GLU A 630 9.27 -19.72 -24.77
CA GLU A 630 10.24 -20.77 -24.38
C GLU A 630 11.59 -20.61 -25.06
N TYR A 631 11.63 -20.05 -26.28
CA TYR A 631 12.85 -19.95 -27.09
C TYR A 631 13.27 -18.51 -27.40
N GLY A 632 12.49 -17.51 -26.97
CA GLY A 632 12.86 -16.10 -27.11
C GLY A 632 12.93 -15.61 -28.54
N ILE A 633 12.07 -16.12 -29.42
CA ILE A 633 12.05 -15.72 -30.83
C ILE A 633 10.84 -14.84 -31.10
N ASP A 634 11.11 -13.58 -31.45
CA ASP A 634 10.08 -12.63 -31.88
C ASP A 634 9.44 -13.07 -33.21
N GLU A 635 8.12 -12.89 -33.35
CA GLU A 635 7.39 -13.24 -34.58
C GLU A 635 8.00 -12.55 -35.81
N SER A 636 8.46 -11.31 -35.68
CA SER A 636 9.10 -10.55 -36.78
C SER A 636 10.46 -11.10 -37.21
N TRP A 637 11.08 -11.97 -36.40
CA TRP A 637 12.37 -12.59 -36.71
C TRP A 637 12.23 -13.89 -37.50
N ILE A 638 11.01 -14.35 -37.76
CA ILE A 638 10.75 -15.59 -38.50
C ILE A 638 10.05 -15.28 -39.82
N LYS A 639 10.63 -15.80 -40.90
CA LYS A 639 9.95 -15.97 -42.19
C LYS A 639 9.78 -17.45 -42.47
N PHE A 640 8.72 -17.81 -43.18
CA PHE A 640 8.56 -19.17 -43.68
C PHE A 640 9.12 -19.28 -45.09
N ASP A 641 10.14 -20.13 -45.26
CA ASP A 641 10.88 -20.24 -46.51
C ASP A 641 11.34 -21.70 -46.75
N ARG A 642 12.10 -21.94 -47.82
CA ARG A 642 12.64 -23.24 -48.19
C ARG A 642 14.02 -23.45 -47.56
N GLN A 643 14.09 -24.34 -46.56
CA GLN A 643 15.32 -24.73 -45.86
C GLN A 643 15.97 -25.94 -46.53
N HIS A 644 17.20 -25.78 -47.03
CA HIS A 644 17.98 -26.90 -47.55
C HIS A 644 18.51 -27.77 -46.41
N MET A 645 18.24 -29.07 -46.46
CA MET A 645 18.60 -30.02 -45.40
C MET A 645 19.75 -30.93 -45.82
N LYS A 646 19.72 -31.50 -47.03
CA LYS A 646 20.77 -32.44 -47.45
C LYS A 646 21.00 -32.39 -48.95
N THR A 647 22.27 -32.23 -49.32
CA THR A 647 22.70 -32.41 -50.70
C THR A 647 22.84 -33.88 -51.04
N VAL A 648 22.25 -34.30 -52.16
CA VAL A 648 22.39 -35.64 -52.71
C VAL A 648 23.39 -35.57 -53.87
N ASN A 649 24.51 -36.29 -53.74
CA ASN A 649 25.56 -36.30 -54.75
C ASN A 649 25.01 -36.74 -56.12
N GLY A 650 25.23 -35.94 -57.18
CA GLY A 650 24.77 -36.23 -58.54
C GLY A 650 24.59 -35.00 -59.43
N CYS A 651 24.31 -33.82 -58.86
CA CYS A 651 24.03 -32.61 -59.63
C CYS A 651 25.26 -31.84 -60.12
N GLN A 652 26.47 -32.23 -59.68
CA GLN A 652 27.73 -31.61 -60.13
C GLN A 652 28.01 -31.76 -61.64
N PHE A 653 27.25 -32.61 -62.34
CA PHE A 653 27.39 -32.86 -63.78
C PHE A 653 26.28 -32.21 -64.63
N ALA A 654 25.36 -31.43 -64.02
CA ALA A 654 24.15 -30.92 -64.67
C ALA A 654 24.33 -29.61 -65.47
N GLY A 655 25.55 -29.06 -65.56
CA GLY A 655 25.83 -27.87 -66.39
C GLY A 655 24.98 -26.65 -66.02
N GLU A 656 24.35 -26.00 -67.01
CA GLU A 656 23.47 -24.84 -66.82
C GLU A 656 22.17 -25.15 -66.05
N GLU A 657 21.78 -26.43 -65.98
CA GLU A 657 20.57 -26.92 -65.28
C GLU A 657 20.84 -27.33 -63.82
N ILE A 658 21.99 -26.93 -63.26
CA ILE A 658 22.39 -27.32 -61.91
C ILE A 658 21.34 -26.98 -60.84
N ARG A 659 20.62 -25.86 -60.99
CA ARG A 659 19.56 -25.44 -60.05
C ARG A 659 18.34 -26.37 -60.11
N ASP A 660 17.90 -26.74 -61.31
CA ASP A 660 16.78 -27.66 -61.51
C ASP A 660 17.11 -29.08 -61.04
N CYS A 661 18.38 -29.49 -61.18
CA CYS A 661 18.85 -30.74 -60.62
C CYS A 661 18.85 -30.72 -59.09
N ILE A 662 19.42 -29.67 -58.48
CA ILE A 662 19.44 -29.48 -57.02
C ILE A 662 18.02 -29.51 -56.47
N ASP A 663 17.10 -28.75 -57.07
CA ASP A 663 15.70 -28.69 -56.64
C ASP A 663 14.97 -30.04 -56.71
N LYS A 664 15.41 -30.96 -57.58
CA LYS A 664 14.82 -32.31 -57.71
C LYS A 664 15.49 -33.36 -56.82
N MET A 665 16.78 -33.21 -56.55
CA MET A 665 17.62 -34.25 -55.95
C MET A 665 17.90 -34.00 -54.48
N ASP A 666 18.03 -32.74 -54.05
CA ASP A 666 18.31 -32.40 -52.67
C ASP A 666 17.05 -32.47 -51.80
N SER A 667 17.25 -32.71 -50.51
CA SER A 667 16.16 -32.70 -49.53
C SER A 667 15.98 -31.30 -48.98
N PHE A 668 14.76 -30.77 -49.15
CA PHE A 668 14.35 -29.47 -48.62
C PHE A 668 13.20 -29.62 -47.63
N TYR A 669 13.17 -28.74 -46.63
CA TYR A 669 11.96 -28.44 -45.88
C TYR A 669 11.33 -27.18 -46.46
N HIS A 670 10.06 -27.26 -46.82
CA HIS A 670 9.29 -26.18 -47.42
C HIS A 670 8.37 -25.54 -46.39
N ASN A 671 8.20 -24.21 -46.48
CA ASN A 671 7.43 -23.41 -45.53
C ASN A 671 7.90 -23.66 -44.08
N TYR A 672 9.22 -23.78 -43.92
CA TYR A 672 9.89 -24.01 -42.65
C TYR A 672 10.20 -22.65 -42.01
N PRO A 673 10.00 -22.46 -40.69
CA PRO A 673 10.35 -21.22 -40.03
C PRO A 673 11.87 -21.04 -40.11
N MET A 674 12.29 -19.91 -40.64
CA MET A 674 13.68 -19.54 -40.84
C MET A 674 13.89 -18.12 -40.33
N ARG A 675 15.11 -17.82 -39.90
CA ARG A 675 15.50 -16.47 -39.51
C ARG A 675 15.24 -15.49 -40.66
N ASP A 676 14.43 -14.45 -40.40
CA ASP A 676 14.28 -13.26 -41.24
C ASP A 676 15.25 -12.15 -40.79
N LYS A 677 14.90 -10.88 -40.99
CA LYS A 677 15.63 -9.75 -40.44
C LYS A 677 15.47 -9.69 -38.93
N VAL A 678 16.55 -9.98 -38.20
CA VAL A 678 16.61 -9.82 -36.74
C VAL A 678 16.95 -8.37 -36.43
N GLU A 679 15.98 -7.62 -35.92
CA GLU A 679 16.19 -6.26 -35.43
C GLU A 679 16.34 -6.27 -33.91
N VAL A 680 17.56 -5.95 -33.46
CA VAL A 680 17.91 -5.83 -32.04
C VAL A 680 17.80 -4.36 -31.66
N VAL A 681 17.23 -4.08 -30.49
CA VAL A 681 17.09 -2.70 -30.03
C VAL A 681 18.47 -2.11 -29.71
N ASN A 682 18.88 -1.11 -30.48
CA ASN A 682 20.14 -0.39 -30.27
C ASN A 682 19.99 0.58 -29.08
N PRO A 683 20.73 0.41 -27.96
CA PRO A 683 20.61 1.29 -26.81
C PRO A 683 21.03 2.72 -27.12
N LYS A 684 21.94 2.95 -28.08
CA LYS A 684 22.27 4.32 -28.49
C LYS A 684 21.01 5.06 -28.91
N LYS A 685 20.08 4.38 -29.58
CA LYS A 685 18.82 5.00 -29.98
C LYS A 685 17.98 5.36 -28.75
N LEU A 686 17.82 4.43 -27.81
CA LEU A 686 17.01 4.64 -26.59
C LEU A 686 17.61 5.67 -25.63
N VAL A 687 18.87 5.50 -25.28
CA VAL A 687 19.63 6.43 -24.44
C VAL A 687 19.75 7.78 -25.13
N GLY A 688 19.85 7.79 -26.47
CA GLY A 688 19.89 9.00 -27.29
C GLY A 688 18.58 9.77 -27.30
N GLU A 689 17.46 9.08 -27.45
CA GLU A 689 16.12 9.65 -27.37
C GLU A 689 15.84 10.20 -25.97
N SER A 690 16.32 9.54 -24.91
CA SER A 690 16.24 10.02 -23.54
C SER A 690 17.41 10.91 -23.11
N TYR A 691 18.37 11.22 -24.00
CA TYR A 691 19.64 11.87 -23.62
C TYR A 691 19.41 13.32 -23.21
N ASP A 692 18.59 14.04 -23.98
CA ASP A 692 18.25 15.42 -23.68
C ASP A 692 17.37 15.51 -22.42
N ASP A 693 16.43 14.58 -22.24
CA ASP A 693 15.61 14.49 -21.03
C ASP A 693 16.44 14.12 -19.79
N SER A 694 17.44 13.26 -19.95
CA SER A 694 18.38 12.89 -18.89
C SER A 694 19.31 14.05 -18.55
N LYS A 695 19.77 14.82 -19.55
CA LYS A 695 20.52 16.06 -19.31
C LYS A 695 19.68 17.12 -18.61
N ASP A 696 18.41 17.23 -19.00
CA ASP A 696 17.48 18.19 -18.43
C ASP A 696 17.11 17.80 -17.00
N LEU A 697 16.89 16.52 -16.74
CA LEU A 697 16.74 15.96 -15.40
C LEU A 697 18.01 16.18 -14.57
N LEU A 698 19.20 15.95 -15.12
CA LEU A 698 20.46 16.25 -14.45
C LEU A 698 20.59 17.75 -14.13
N LYS A 699 20.19 18.62 -15.07
CA LYS A 699 20.20 20.06 -14.88
C LYS A 699 19.24 20.47 -13.76
N ARG A 700 18.03 19.90 -13.74
CA ARG A 700 17.05 20.09 -12.66
C ARG A 700 17.57 19.56 -11.33
N LEU A 701 18.15 18.37 -11.31
CA LEU A 701 18.72 17.77 -10.10
C LEU A 701 19.86 18.62 -9.55
N LYS A 702 20.71 19.21 -10.41
CA LYS A 702 21.73 20.18 -10.00
C LYS A 702 21.13 21.48 -9.48
N MET A 703 20.10 22.01 -10.15
CA MET A 703 19.40 23.22 -9.68
C MET A 703 18.78 22.96 -8.31
N VAL A 704 18.03 21.87 -8.16
CA VAL A 704 17.46 21.47 -6.87
C VAL A 704 18.57 21.27 -5.84
N ARG A 705 19.64 20.51 -6.14
CA ARG A 705 20.80 20.38 -5.24
C ARG A 705 21.39 21.73 -4.81
N ASP A 706 21.56 22.66 -5.74
CA ASP A 706 22.15 23.97 -5.46
C ASP A 706 21.17 24.88 -4.67
N ASP A 707 19.87 24.65 -4.81
CA ASP A 707 18.79 25.42 -4.21
C ASP A 707 18.21 24.79 -2.93
N VAL A 708 18.50 23.53 -2.59
CA VAL A 708 17.93 22.82 -1.42
C VAL A 708 18.31 23.47 -0.10
N ASP A 709 19.54 23.96 0.02
CA ASP A 709 19.96 24.72 1.20
C ASP A 709 19.27 26.10 1.29
N TYR A 710 18.66 26.59 0.19
CA TYR A 710 18.00 27.89 0.10
C TYR A 710 16.46 27.80 0.05
N ASP A 711 15.90 26.61 -0.14
CA ASP A 711 14.46 26.33 -0.16
C ASP A 711 14.08 25.60 1.13
N GLU A 712 13.60 26.37 2.13
CA GLU A 712 13.23 25.92 3.49
C GLU A 712 12.20 24.77 3.52
N LEU A 713 11.58 24.46 2.38
CA LEU A 713 10.59 23.40 2.22
C LEU A 713 11.15 22.14 1.56
N SER A 714 12.37 22.18 1.03
CA SER A 714 13.05 21.08 0.36
C SER A 714 13.95 20.31 1.33
N ASP A 715 13.76 18.99 1.41
CA ASP A 715 14.56 18.10 2.26
C ASP A 715 15.61 17.39 1.39
N TRP A 716 16.88 17.42 1.82
CA TRP A 716 17.95 16.66 1.20
C TRP A 716 17.60 15.16 1.06
N ALA A 717 16.85 14.58 2.01
CA ALA A 717 16.42 13.20 1.95
C ALA A 717 15.43 12.94 0.79
N ASP A 718 14.55 13.89 0.49
CA ASP A 718 13.65 13.83 -0.66
C ASP A 718 14.43 13.92 -1.98
N VAL A 719 15.49 14.75 -2.03
CA VAL A 719 16.33 14.87 -3.22
C VAL A 719 17.12 13.60 -3.49
N VAL A 720 17.68 12.97 -2.45
CA VAL A 720 18.33 11.66 -2.56
C VAL A 720 17.33 10.58 -3.00
N ASP A 721 16.15 10.50 -2.37
CA ASP A 721 15.17 9.47 -2.73
C ASP A 721 14.68 9.65 -4.18
N ALA A 722 14.47 10.90 -4.60
CA ALA A 722 14.09 11.24 -5.96
C ALA A 722 15.22 11.03 -6.98
N GLY A 723 16.47 11.35 -6.63
CA GLY A 723 17.65 11.30 -7.51
C GLY A 723 18.26 9.90 -7.66
N SER A 724 18.11 9.05 -6.65
CA SER A 724 18.75 7.72 -6.58
C SER A 724 18.42 6.81 -7.77
N LEU A 725 17.15 6.65 -8.13
CA LEU A 725 16.76 5.79 -9.26
C LEU A 725 17.19 6.36 -10.61
N PRO A 726 16.95 7.63 -10.95
CA PRO A 726 17.46 8.22 -12.19
C PRO A 726 18.98 8.12 -12.35
N ALA A 727 19.74 8.45 -11.31
CA ALA A 727 21.21 8.40 -11.40
C ALA A 727 21.70 6.98 -11.66
N LEU A 728 21.20 6.00 -10.88
CA LEU A 728 21.62 4.60 -10.99
C LEU A 728 21.13 3.93 -12.28
N THR A 729 19.91 4.22 -12.73
CA THR A 729 19.37 3.64 -13.98
C THR A 729 20.16 4.10 -15.20
N ILE A 730 20.48 5.41 -15.28
CA ILE A 730 21.29 5.96 -16.38
C ILE A 730 22.71 5.38 -16.34
N GLN A 731 23.32 5.27 -15.16
CA GLN A 731 24.64 4.66 -15.01
C GLN A 731 24.66 3.21 -15.49
N VAL A 732 23.75 2.38 -14.98
CA VAL A 732 23.69 0.95 -15.34
C VAL A 732 23.50 0.78 -16.84
N ALA A 733 22.70 1.62 -17.47
CA ALA A 733 22.47 1.56 -18.90
C ALA A 733 23.69 1.97 -19.74
N VAL A 734 24.40 3.03 -19.35
CA VAL A 734 25.62 3.45 -20.04
C VAL A 734 26.77 2.46 -19.81
N ASP A 735 26.90 1.91 -18.60
CA ASP A 735 27.87 0.86 -18.30
C ASP A 735 27.58 -0.41 -19.10
N SER A 736 26.31 -0.69 -19.35
CA SER A 736 25.91 -1.77 -20.25
C SER A 736 26.34 -1.52 -21.68
N MET A 737 26.19 -0.28 -22.19
CA MET A 737 26.72 0.10 -23.50
C MET A 737 28.25 -0.02 -23.58
N ASP A 738 28.95 0.38 -22.53
CA ASP A 738 30.42 0.30 -22.46
C ASP A 738 30.92 -1.14 -22.47
N LYS A 739 30.27 -2.02 -21.71
CA LYS A 739 30.55 -3.45 -21.73
C LYS A 739 30.45 -4.04 -23.14
N ILE A 740 29.55 -3.55 -24.00
CA ILE A 740 29.50 -4.02 -25.40
C ILE A 740 30.77 -3.63 -26.14
N VAL A 741 31.19 -2.38 -25.95
CA VAL A 741 32.42 -1.87 -26.56
C VAL A 741 33.66 -2.63 -26.08
N GLU A 742 33.69 -3.06 -24.82
CA GLU A 742 34.75 -3.92 -24.27
C GLU A 742 34.68 -5.36 -24.79
N THR A 743 33.49 -5.96 -24.80
CA THR A 743 33.28 -7.36 -25.21
C THR A 743 33.55 -7.57 -26.70
N VAL A 744 33.27 -6.58 -27.55
CA VAL A 744 33.66 -6.63 -28.98
C VAL A 744 35.18 -6.66 -29.16
N LYS A 745 35.96 -6.15 -28.19
CA LYS A 745 37.43 -6.26 -28.20
C LYS A 745 37.91 -7.62 -27.69
N GLU A 746 37.19 -8.22 -26.76
CA GLU A 746 37.49 -9.51 -26.12
C GLU A 746 36.58 -10.61 -26.69
N ILE A 747 36.89 -11.13 -27.88
CA ILE A 747 36.12 -12.23 -28.48
C ILE A 747 36.38 -13.52 -27.69
N GLN A 748 35.69 -13.70 -26.57
CA GLN A 748 35.60 -14.97 -25.86
C GLN A 748 34.17 -15.49 -25.79
N LYS A 749 34.05 -16.77 -26.15
CA LYS A 749 32.81 -17.56 -26.16
C LYS A 749 32.19 -17.78 -24.76
N LYS A 750 32.83 -17.32 -23.67
CA LYS A 750 32.40 -17.60 -22.29
C LYS A 750 31.62 -16.49 -21.57
N MET A 751 31.60 -15.25 -22.09
CA MET A 751 30.85 -14.15 -21.45
C MET A 751 29.40 -14.00 -21.94
N ARG A 752 28.90 -14.97 -22.72
CA ARG A 752 27.77 -14.79 -23.67
C ARG A 752 26.40 -14.53 -23.04
N GLU A 753 26.07 -15.19 -21.95
CA GLU A 753 24.72 -15.14 -21.37
C GLU A 753 24.56 -13.94 -20.43
N GLU A 754 25.42 -13.84 -19.42
CA GLU A 754 25.41 -12.70 -18.48
C GLU A 754 25.59 -11.35 -19.19
N PHE A 755 26.34 -11.32 -20.29
CA PHE A 755 26.50 -10.11 -21.08
C PHE A 755 25.18 -9.67 -21.73
N ILE A 756 24.47 -10.59 -22.41
CA ILE A 756 23.16 -10.30 -23.04
C ILE A 756 22.17 -9.84 -21.98
N VAL A 757 22.12 -10.52 -20.83
CA VAL A 757 21.21 -10.17 -19.73
C VAL A 757 21.55 -8.81 -19.13
N ASN A 758 22.82 -8.56 -18.80
CA ASN A 758 23.24 -7.27 -18.25
C ASN A 758 22.98 -6.14 -19.26
N PHE A 759 23.23 -6.40 -20.54
CA PHE A 759 22.96 -5.48 -21.63
C PHE A 759 21.47 -5.11 -21.72
N ILE A 760 20.58 -6.10 -21.79
CA ILE A 760 19.13 -5.85 -21.89
C ILE A 760 18.59 -5.26 -20.60
N THR A 761 19.07 -5.72 -19.45
CA THR A 761 18.68 -5.17 -18.15
C THR A 761 19.05 -3.68 -18.06
N GLY A 762 20.22 -3.29 -18.57
CA GLY A 762 20.60 -1.88 -18.69
C GLY A 762 19.68 -1.08 -19.61
N ILE A 763 19.29 -1.64 -20.76
CA ILE A 763 18.30 -1.01 -21.64
C ILE A 763 16.95 -0.85 -20.94
N LEU A 764 16.51 -1.88 -20.21
CA LEU A 764 15.21 -1.91 -19.56
C LEU A 764 15.07 -0.77 -18.56
N PHE A 765 16.15 -0.40 -17.87
CA PHE A 765 16.16 0.73 -16.93
C PHE A 765 16.02 2.12 -17.57
N ILE A 766 16.24 2.26 -18.88
CA ILE A 766 16.03 3.53 -19.61
C ILE A 766 14.61 3.68 -20.13
N VAL A 767 13.86 2.58 -20.28
CA VAL A 767 12.48 2.61 -20.79
C VAL A 767 11.60 3.64 -20.07
N PRO A 768 11.60 3.75 -18.73
CA PRO A 768 10.77 4.73 -18.04
C PRO A 768 11.15 6.18 -18.34
N ILE A 769 12.41 6.45 -18.69
CA ILE A 769 12.92 7.78 -19.04
C ILE A 769 12.58 8.10 -20.51
N ALA A 770 12.71 7.12 -21.41
CA ALA A 770 12.45 7.28 -22.84
C ALA A 770 10.94 7.35 -23.20
N GLY A 771 10.05 6.91 -22.30
CA GLY A 771 8.60 6.99 -22.50
C GLY A 771 8.10 6.17 -23.69
N GLN A 772 7.31 6.79 -24.58
CA GLN A 772 6.67 6.11 -25.73
C GLN A 772 7.63 5.68 -26.87
N ALA A 773 8.93 5.96 -26.74
CA ALA A 773 9.94 5.62 -27.76
C ALA A 773 10.03 4.10 -28.04
N LEU A 774 9.70 3.26 -27.06
CA LEU A 774 9.56 1.82 -27.24
C LEU A 774 8.13 1.47 -27.63
N GLY A 775 7.88 1.38 -28.94
CA GLY A 775 6.67 0.72 -29.45
C GLY A 775 6.59 -0.74 -28.99
N SER A 776 5.44 -1.40 -29.20
CA SER A 776 5.23 -2.82 -28.83
C SER A 776 6.30 -3.77 -29.38
N ILE A 777 6.86 -3.45 -30.56
CA ILE A 777 7.94 -4.19 -31.22
C ILE A 777 9.26 -4.08 -30.43
N GLY A 778 9.54 -2.95 -29.78
CA GLY A 778 10.78 -2.74 -29.02
C GLY A 778 10.82 -3.52 -27.71
N LEU A 779 9.70 -3.56 -26.96
CA LEU A 779 9.60 -4.34 -25.73
C LEU A 779 9.58 -5.86 -26.00
N ALA A 780 8.91 -6.30 -27.06
CA ALA A 780 8.89 -7.70 -27.48
C ALA A 780 10.29 -8.20 -27.89
N SER A 781 11.05 -7.38 -28.61
CA SER A 781 12.46 -7.67 -28.94
C SER A 781 13.33 -7.80 -27.68
N LEU A 782 13.18 -6.91 -26.68
CA LEU A 782 13.93 -7.01 -25.42
C LEU A 782 13.59 -8.27 -24.61
N ARG A 783 12.30 -8.66 -24.54
CA ARG A 783 11.87 -9.91 -23.91
C ARG A 783 12.45 -11.13 -24.63
N SER A 784 12.44 -11.12 -25.96
CA SER A 784 13.00 -12.18 -26.80
C SER A 784 14.51 -12.35 -26.55
N LEU A 785 15.26 -11.25 -26.53
CA LEU A 785 16.69 -11.27 -26.23
C LEU A 785 17.00 -11.81 -24.82
N LEU A 786 16.13 -11.56 -23.83
CA LEU A 786 16.33 -12.07 -22.47
C LEU A 786 16.15 -13.58 -22.42
N LEU A 787 15.14 -14.10 -23.12
CA LEU A 787 14.90 -15.54 -23.22
C LEU A 787 16.01 -16.26 -23.99
N LEU A 788 16.59 -15.63 -25.03
CA LEU A 788 17.77 -16.14 -25.74
C LEU A 788 19.00 -16.34 -24.82
N ALA A 789 19.09 -15.59 -23.71
CA ALA A 789 20.19 -15.69 -22.77
C ALA A 789 20.09 -16.87 -21.78
N GLY A 790 19.04 -17.70 -21.88
CA GLY A 790 18.88 -18.92 -21.09
C GLY A 790 18.58 -18.64 -19.61
N ALA A 791 19.05 -19.51 -18.70
CA ALA A 791 18.74 -19.45 -17.27
C ALA A 791 19.14 -18.12 -16.59
N THR A 792 20.14 -17.42 -17.13
CA THR A 792 20.50 -16.08 -16.65
C THR A 792 19.49 -15.02 -17.08
N GLY A 793 18.76 -15.23 -18.17
CA GLY A 793 17.71 -14.37 -18.73
C GLY A 793 16.52 -14.15 -17.83
N GLU A 794 16.18 -15.15 -16.99
CA GLU A 794 15.12 -15.07 -15.98
C GLU A 794 15.32 -13.86 -15.05
N ALA A 795 16.58 -13.51 -14.76
CA ALA A 795 16.95 -12.31 -14.02
C ALA A 795 16.41 -11.03 -14.66
N GLY A 796 16.68 -10.86 -15.94
CA GLY A 796 16.28 -9.67 -16.67
C GLY A 796 14.78 -9.71 -16.97
N LEU A 797 14.14 -10.88 -17.04
CA LEU A 797 12.69 -10.99 -17.13
C LEU A 797 12.00 -10.51 -15.84
N MET A 798 12.62 -10.70 -14.68
CA MET A 798 12.11 -10.10 -13.44
C MET A 798 12.18 -8.57 -13.47
N VAL A 799 13.27 -7.99 -13.99
CA VAL A 799 13.39 -6.54 -14.19
C VAL A 799 12.38 -6.06 -15.23
N TYR A 800 12.26 -6.77 -16.34
CA TYR A 800 11.26 -6.52 -17.38
C TYR A 800 9.86 -6.43 -16.78
N GLY A 801 9.46 -7.41 -15.95
CA GLY A 801 8.14 -7.43 -15.33
C GLY A 801 7.89 -6.30 -14.32
N VAL A 802 8.92 -5.68 -13.75
CA VAL A 802 8.78 -4.47 -12.91
C VAL A 802 8.49 -3.24 -13.77
N ILE A 803 9.03 -3.21 -14.99
CA ILE A 803 9.02 -2.04 -15.88
C ILE A 803 7.84 -2.06 -16.85
N ASP A 804 7.41 -3.26 -17.26
CA ASP A 804 6.24 -3.49 -18.11
C ASP A 804 4.91 -3.14 -17.40
N ASP A 805 4.94 -3.00 -16.07
CA ASP A 805 3.82 -2.50 -15.28
C ASP A 805 3.88 -0.97 -15.12
N PRO A 806 3.08 -0.19 -15.88
CA PRO A 806 3.09 1.26 -15.80
C PRO A 806 2.58 1.81 -14.46
N ALA A 807 1.92 0.99 -13.64
CA ALA A 807 1.46 1.35 -12.29
C ALA A 807 2.49 1.03 -11.19
N ASN A 808 3.66 0.50 -11.55
CA ASN A 808 4.70 0.19 -10.57
C ASN A 808 5.29 1.47 -9.96
N ALA A 809 5.59 1.43 -8.66
CA ALA A 809 6.25 2.51 -7.94
C ALA A 809 7.58 2.93 -8.59
N PHE A 810 8.32 2.00 -9.20
CA PHE A 810 9.53 2.26 -9.97
C PHE A 810 9.27 3.20 -11.16
N VAL A 811 8.29 2.91 -12.01
CA VAL A 811 7.92 3.73 -13.19
C VAL A 811 7.29 5.07 -12.75
N THR A 812 6.59 5.05 -11.62
CA THR A 812 5.95 6.23 -11.04
C THR A 812 6.96 7.31 -10.64
N VAL A 813 8.15 6.93 -10.15
CA VAL A 813 9.24 7.87 -9.81
C VAL A 813 9.61 8.71 -11.04
N PHE A 814 9.86 8.06 -12.18
CA PHE A 814 10.21 8.74 -13.43
C PHE A 814 9.06 9.60 -13.96
N SER A 815 7.82 9.11 -13.84
CA SER A 815 6.64 9.86 -14.26
C SER A 815 6.49 11.19 -13.49
N TYR A 816 6.76 11.18 -12.18
CA TYR A 816 6.75 12.39 -11.38
C TYR A 816 7.89 13.34 -11.74
N LEU A 817 9.08 12.83 -12.02
CA LEU A 817 10.25 13.64 -12.40
C LEU A 817 10.17 14.20 -13.82
N ALA A 818 9.53 13.49 -14.75
CA ALA A 818 9.32 13.95 -16.13
C ALA A 818 8.37 15.16 -16.20
N GLY A 819 7.37 15.21 -15.31
CA GLY A 819 6.46 16.36 -15.16
C GLY A 819 6.94 17.43 -14.17
N ALA A 820 8.07 17.21 -13.51
CA ALA A 820 8.60 18.11 -12.49
C ALA A 820 9.35 19.30 -13.11
N GLY A 821 9.00 20.52 -12.69
CA GLY A 821 9.90 21.67 -12.81
C GLY A 821 11.03 21.60 -11.77
N VAL A 822 11.67 22.73 -11.48
CA VAL A 822 12.57 22.86 -10.30
C VAL A 822 11.79 23.01 -8.98
N GLY A 823 10.46 22.90 -9.01
CA GLY A 823 9.61 23.06 -7.83
C GLY A 823 9.44 21.75 -7.04
N ARG A 824 9.41 21.90 -5.71
CA ARG A 824 9.25 20.87 -4.67
C ARG A 824 8.33 19.69 -5.00
N SER A 825 7.14 19.95 -5.53
CA SER A 825 6.08 18.93 -5.69
C SER A 825 6.50 17.72 -6.54
N GLY A 826 7.36 17.91 -7.55
CA GLY A 826 7.81 16.84 -8.42
C GLY A 826 8.79 15.88 -7.74
N PHE A 827 9.80 16.44 -7.06
CA PHE A 827 10.83 15.68 -6.36
C PHE A 827 10.26 14.99 -5.11
N THR A 828 9.40 15.64 -4.33
CA THR A 828 8.74 14.98 -3.17
C THR A 828 7.81 13.84 -3.60
N LYS A 829 7.06 13.98 -4.70
CA LYS A 829 6.22 12.87 -5.21
C LYS A 829 7.07 11.71 -5.72
N ALA A 830 8.18 12.00 -6.38
CA ALA A 830 9.16 10.99 -6.79
C ALA A 830 9.79 10.28 -5.58
N ALA A 831 10.19 11.03 -4.55
CA ALA A 831 10.70 10.49 -3.29
C ALA A 831 9.67 9.56 -2.61
N ASN A 832 8.41 9.99 -2.52
CA ASN A 832 7.34 9.17 -1.96
C ASN A 832 7.08 7.90 -2.77
N ALA A 833 7.12 7.99 -4.10
CA ALA A 833 7.03 6.80 -4.95
C ALA A 833 8.21 5.85 -4.70
N ARG A 834 9.43 6.37 -4.61
CA ARG A 834 10.64 5.59 -4.29
C ARG A 834 10.54 4.88 -2.94
N ARG A 835 10.07 5.59 -1.90
CA ARG A 835 9.86 5.04 -0.55
C ARG A 835 8.72 4.02 -0.49
N SER A 836 7.74 4.14 -1.38
CA SER A 836 6.61 3.20 -1.49
C SER A 836 6.92 1.89 -2.22
N MET A 837 8.12 1.78 -2.82
CA MET A 837 8.53 0.56 -3.50
C MET A 837 8.59 -0.62 -2.54
N LYS A 838 7.97 -1.74 -2.93
CA LYS A 838 8.01 -2.97 -2.13
C LYS A 838 9.44 -3.52 -2.13
N SER A 839 9.84 -4.13 -1.03
CA SER A 839 11.13 -4.85 -0.95
C SER A 839 11.28 -5.87 -2.07
N SER A 840 10.19 -6.58 -2.43
CA SER A 840 10.15 -7.51 -3.55
C SER A 840 10.43 -6.88 -4.91
N ASP A 841 10.13 -5.60 -5.09
CA ASP A 841 10.39 -4.90 -6.35
C ASP A 841 11.81 -4.35 -6.37
N VAL A 842 12.31 -3.84 -5.25
CA VAL A 842 13.73 -3.48 -5.07
C VAL A 842 14.65 -4.70 -5.27
N ASP A 843 14.24 -5.87 -4.78
CA ASP A 843 14.99 -7.13 -4.92
C ASP A 843 15.22 -7.52 -6.39
N LYS A 844 14.28 -7.19 -7.26
CA LYS A 844 14.37 -7.48 -8.70
C LYS A 844 15.35 -6.54 -9.41
N LEU A 845 15.68 -5.38 -8.84
CA LEU A 845 16.56 -4.36 -9.47
C LEU A 845 18.07 -4.67 -9.42
N ARG A 846 18.48 -5.78 -8.78
CA ARG A 846 19.84 -6.35 -8.76
C ARG A 846 20.99 -5.34 -8.64
N SER A 847 21.60 -4.91 -9.75
CA SER A 847 22.76 -4.00 -9.75
C SER A 847 22.44 -2.66 -9.08
N ILE A 848 21.23 -2.15 -9.28
CA ILE A 848 20.75 -0.93 -8.63
C ILE A 848 20.50 -1.16 -7.14
N LYS A 849 20.00 -2.34 -6.76
CA LYS A 849 19.76 -2.69 -5.35
C LYS A 849 21.01 -2.53 -4.51
N THR A 850 22.17 -2.94 -5.00
CA THR A 850 23.42 -2.82 -4.23
C THR A 850 23.73 -1.37 -3.90
N ASP A 851 23.60 -0.46 -4.86
CA ASP A 851 23.85 0.96 -4.60
C ASP A 851 22.72 1.63 -3.80
N LEU A 852 21.46 1.24 -3.99
CA LEU A 852 20.37 1.66 -3.09
C LEU A 852 20.62 1.21 -1.64
N GLN A 853 21.10 -0.02 -1.43
CA GLN A 853 21.47 -0.51 -0.11
C GLN A 853 22.68 0.22 0.46
N ARG A 854 23.63 0.65 -0.38
CA ARG A 854 24.75 1.51 0.04
C ARG A 854 24.23 2.88 0.48
N ILE A 855 23.28 3.48 -0.25
CA ILE A 855 22.63 4.74 0.17
C ILE A 855 21.98 4.56 1.55
N GLU A 856 21.21 3.50 1.77
CA GLU A 856 20.62 3.21 3.09
C GLU A 856 21.66 2.95 4.18
N THR A 857 22.79 2.30 3.84
CA THR A 857 23.88 2.03 4.77
C THR A 857 24.63 3.32 5.14
N LEU A 858 24.87 4.20 4.17
CA LEU A 858 25.46 5.52 4.37
C LEU A 858 24.57 6.38 5.29
N ARG A 859 23.25 6.36 5.06
CA ARG A 859 22.25 7.00 5.92
C ARG A 859 22.19 6.40 7.32
N GLY A 860 22.24 5.07 7.44
CA GLY A 860 22.20 4.37 8.73
C GLY A 860 23.48 4.49 9.56
N GLY A 861 24.61 4.82 8.92
CA GLY A 861 25.88 5.12 9.60
C GLY A 861 25.96 6.53 10.17
N ALA A 862 25.06 7.42 9.77
CA ALA A 862 24.89 8.75 10.34
C ALA A 862 23.90 8.64 11.52
N CYS A 863 24.33 8.99 12.74
CA CYS A 863 23.33 9.25 13.78
C CYS A 863 22.45 10.39 13.28
N LYS A 864 21.12 10.20 13.28
CA LYS A 864 20.16 11.28 13.08
C LYS A 864 20.51 12.36 14.11
N ILE A 865 21.00 13.50 13.63
CA ILE A 865 21.14 14.72 14.44
C ILE A 865 19.73 15.23 14.68
#